data_AF-A0A7K1BQ45-F1
#
_entry.id   AF-A0A7K1BQ45-F1
#
_cell.length_a   1.000
_cell.length_b   1.000
_cell.length_c   1.000
_cell.angle_alpha   90.00
_cell.angle_beta   90.00
_cell.angle_gamma   90.00
#
_symmetry.space_group_name_H-M   'P 1'
#
loop_
_entity.id
_entity.type
_entity.pdbx_description
1 polymer ?
#
loop_
_entity_poly.entity_id
_entity_poly.type
_entity_poly.pdbx_seq_one_letter_code
_entity_poly.pdbx_strand_id
1 'polypeptide(L)'
;MVATLNKVATHEIVEKALTALRNLEHRGASGAEPDSGDGAGILIRVPDAFYQAVTDFDLPHANAYATGIAFIAQGVELRQEIAKIADEEGLVILGWRELPINSISLGKTALSVMPRFEQLFIAGKNKEEGIVLDRLAFALRKRAEHSLELYFPSLSSQTIVYKGMLTTGQLEEFFPDLSDDRVISPLALVHSRFSTNTFPSWPLAHPYRFIAHNGEINTVKGNRNWMRARESLLASELIPGNLDRLFPIVEMSGSDSASFDEVLELLYLGGRSLPHAVLMMIPEAWENHTSMSQKRRDFYAFHASLMEPWDGPACVTFTDGHQVGAVLDRNGLRPSRFWVTDDGLVVLASEVGVLDIPAERVVRKGRLQPGKMFLVDIEAGRIIEDDEIKDQLADAAPYGQWLRDGIVKLNDLPAREHIIYPHSSVIRRQRAFGYTEEDLRILITPMAKNGMEPLGSMGSDSPIAALSEKPRLIFDYFSQLFAQVTNPPLDAIREELVTSLGGSIGPEHNLLDPGPESCRQISLAFPVIDNDELAKIIHVNVDGEYPELEAYVVRGLFPVNGDGNALRIRLDEIKKEVSDAIANGAHLIILSDRDGDAEDAPIPSLLLTSAVHHHLIREKTRTKVGLVVEAGDVREVHHVALL
;
A
#
# COMPACT_ATOMS: atom_id res chain seq x y z
N MET A 1 -6.15 18.41 -10.76
CA MET A 1 -7.46 18.46 -10.08
C MET A 1 -8.06 19.85 -10.26
N VAL A 2 -9.33 19.91 -10.65
CA VAL A 2 -10.15 21.12 -10.75
C VAL A 2 -11.46 20.86 -10.01
N ALA A 3 -11.93 21.80 -9.20
CA ALA A 3 -13.15 21.66 -8.41
C ALA A 3 -13.85 23.01 -8.20
N THR A 4 -15.12 22.99 -7.80
CA THR A 4 -15.88 24.20 -7.45
C THR A 4 -16.40 24.17 -6.01
N LEU A 5 -16.28 25.30 -5.31
CA LEU A 5 -16.88 25.52 -3.99
C LEU A 5 -18.35 25.96 -4.07
N ASN A 6 -18.84 26.30 -5.27
CA ASN A 6 -20.21 26.78 -5.48
C ASN A 6 -21.25 25.65 -5.49
N LYS A 7 -20.81 24.38 -5.36
CA LYS A 7 -21.66 23.17 -5.35
C LYS A 7 -22.39 22.87 -6.66
N VAL A 8 -22.23 23.69 -7.68
CA VAL A 8 -22.90 23.54 -8.98
C VAL A 8 -21.98 22.81 -9.95
N ALA A 9 -22.42 21.64 -10.43
CA ALA A 9 -21.75 20.93 -11.50
C ALA A 9 -21.89 21.66 -12.83
N THR A 10 -20.80 21.86 -13.56
CA THR A 10 -20.80 22.50 -14.89
C THR A 10 -19.87 21.77 -15.85
N HIS A 11 -20.12 21.91 -17.15
CA HIS A 11 -19.23 21.40 -18.19
C HIS A 11 -17.88 22.14 -18.18
N GLU A 12 -17.90 23.43 -17.83
CA GLU A 12 -16.69 24.27 -17.71
C GLU A 12 -15.62 23.66 -16.78
N ILE A 13 -16.01 22.94 -15.72
CA ILE A 13 -15.05 22.24 -14.84
C ILE A 13 -14.34 21.10 -15.59
N VAL A 14 -15.07 20.38 -16.45
CA VAL A 14 -14.52 19.31 -17.29
C VAL A 14 -13.59 19.90 -18.34
N GLU A 15 -14.00 20.95 -19.05
CA GLU A 15 -13.18 21.66 -20.04
C GLU A 15 -11.89 22.23 -19.44
N LYS A 16 -11.98 22.85 -18.25
CA LYS A 16 -10.81 23.35 -17.52
C LYS A 16 -9.88 22.21 -17.13
N ALA A 17 -10.41 21.06 -16.71
CA ALA A 17 -9.57 19.92 -16.38
C ALA A 17 -8.86 19.34 -17.62
N LEU A 18 -9.54 19.25 -18.76
CA LEU A 18 -8.94 18.83 -20.03
C LEU A 18 -7.88 19.82 -20.52
N THR A 19 -8.13 21.12 -20.38
CA THR A 19 -7.13 22.17 -20.64
C THR A 19 -5.91 22.02 -19.74
N ALA A 20 -6.12 21.77 -18.44
CA ALA A 20 -5.05 21.52 -17.49
C ALA A 20 -4.24 20.27 -17.87
N LEU A 21 -4.89 19.21 -18.36
CA LEU A 21 -4.24 18.00 -18.84
C LEU A 21 -3.34 18.28 -20.05
N ARG A 22 -3.84 19.00 -21.06
CA ARG A 22 -3.07 19.41 -22.26
C ARG A 22 -1.82 20.22 -21.90
N ASN A 23 -1.93 21.09 -20.90
CA ASN A 23 -0.82 21.90 -20.40
C ASN A 23 0.21 21.11 -19.59
N LEU A 24 0.02 19.80 -19.41
CA LEU A 24 0.98 18.88 -18.77
C LEU A 24 1.68 17.95 -19.76
N GLU A 25 1.52 18.14 -21.08
CA GLU A 25 2.14 17.29 -22.11
C GLU A 25 3.67 17.18 -21.94
N HIS A 26 4.36 18.26 -21.56
CA HIS A 26 5.82 18.25 -21.35
C HIS A 26 6.28 17.40 -20.16
N ARG A 27 5.35 16.93 -19.32
CA ARG A 27 5.61 15.96 -18.25
C ARG A 27 5.27 14.52 -18.62
N GLY A 28 4.53 14.33 -19.71
CA GLY A 28 4.27 13.01 -20.27
C GLY A 28 5.47 12.49 -21.04
N ALA A 29 5.54 11.17 -21.19
CA ALA A 29 6.37 10.56 -22.23
C ALA A 29 5.47 10.24 -23.43
N SER A 30 5.91 10.62 -24.61
CA SER A 30 5.51 9.95 -25.85
C SER A 30 6.40 8.72 -26.00
N GLY A 31 5.81 7.57 -26.34
CA GLY A 31 6.52 6.34 -26.60
C GLY A 31 7.44 6.44 -27.83
N ALA A 32 7.86 5.29 -28.37
CA ALA A 32 8.70 5.27 -29.58
C ALA A 32 8.03 5.94 -30.81
N GLU A 33 6.70 6.04 -30.81
CA GLU A 33 5.89 6.78 -31.77
C GLU A 33 5.32 8.05 -31.11
N PRO A 34 5.43 9.24 -31.74
CA PRO A 34 4.92 10.49 -31.17
C PRO A 34 3.43 10.45 -30.78
N ASP A 35 2.65 9.65 -31.50
CA ASP A 35 1.19 9.53 -31.33
C ASP A 35 0.78 8.42 -30.35
N SER A 36 1.75 7.80 -29.66
CA SER A 36 1.51 6.80 -28.61
C SER A 36 1.92 7.35 -27.25
N GLY A 37 0.96 7.82 -26.44
CA GLY A 37 1.23 8.26 -25.06
C GLY A 37 1.26 7.11 -24.05
N ASP A 38 2.02 7.27 -22.96
CA ASP A 38 2.11 6.27 -21.88
C ASP A 38 0.84 6.12 -21.03
N GLY A 39 -0.08 7.08 -21.15
CA GLY A 39 -1.40 7.02 -20.53
C GLY A 39 -1.90 8.39 -20.09
N ALA A 40 -3.15 8.70 -20.43
CA ALA A 40 -3.86 9.89 -19.97
C ALA A 40 -5.31 9.53 -19.60
N GLY A 41 -5.88 10.32 -18.71
CA GLY A 41 -7.27 10.11 -18.30
C GLY A 41 -7.84 11.21 -17.43
N ILE A 42 -9.14 11.13 -17.22
CA ILE A 42 -9.97 12.00 -16.40
C ILE A 42 -10.96 11.17 -15.58
N LEU A 43 -11.12 11.53 -14.32
CA LEU A 43 -12.18 11.07 -13.42
C LEU A 43 -13.11 12.25 -13.15
N ILE A 44 -14.41 12.02 -13.35
CA ILE A 44 -15.48 12.97 -13.07
C ILE A 44 -16.59 12.31 -12.24
N ARG A 45 -17.48 13.11 -11.67
CA ARG A 45 -18.74 12.60 -11.12
C ARG A 45 -19.60 12.06 -12.25
N VAL A 46 -20.36 11.00 -11.99
CA VAL A 46 -21.29 10.40 -12.96
C VAL A 46 -22.24 11.47 -13.53
N PRO A 47 -22.19 11.77 -14.84
CA PRO A 47 -23.01 12.81 -15.47
C PRO A 47 -24.41 12.27 -15.80
N ASP A 48 -25.27 12.19 -14.79
CA ASP A 48 -26.60 11.57 -14.91
C ASP A 48 -27.45 12.11 -16.07
N ALA A 49 -27.53 13.44 -16.23
CA ALA A 49 -28.29 14.07 -17.30
C ALA A 49 -27.81 13.70 -18.70
N PHE A 50 -26.52 13.42 -18.86
CA PHE A 50 -25.97 12.92 -20.11
C PHE A 50 -26.39 11.47 -20.33
N TYR A 51 -26.20 10.59 -19.35
CA TYR A 51 -26.53 9.16 -19.47
C TYR A 51 -28.02 8.93 -19.72
N GLN A 52 -28.90 9.60 -18.98
CA GLN A 52 -30.36 9.57 -19.21
C GLN A 52 -30.75 9.90 -20.66
N ALA A 53 -29.95 10.71 -21.35
CA ALA A 53 -30.25 11.16 -22.70
C ALA A 53 -29.58 10.32 -23.81
N VAL A 54 -28.62 9.46 -23.47
CA VAL A 54 -27.84 8.67 -24.46
C VAL A 54 -28.00 7.16 -24.31
N THR A 55 -28.66 6.68 -23.25
CA THR A 55 -29.03 5.26 -23.11
C THR A 55 -30.40 4.97 -23.74
N ASP A 56 -30.58 3.75 -24.23
CA ASP A 56 -31.82 3.24 -24.83
C ASP A 56 -32.69 2.42 -23.84
N PHE A 57 -32.27 2.39 -22.57
CA PHE A 57 -32.96 1.75 -21.46
C PHE A 57 -33.21 2.74 -20.32
N ASP A 58 -34.19 2.42 -19.48
CA ASP A 58 -34.58 3.25 -18.34
C ASP A 58 -33.53 3.20 -17.23
N LEU A 59 -33.03 4.39 -16.85
CA LEU A 59 -32.14 4.57 -15.72
C LEU A 59 -32.90 5.10 -14.50
N PRO A 60 -32.67 4.54 -13.29
CA PRO A 60 -33.10 5.15 -12.03
C PRO A 60 -32.55 6.57 -11.85
N HIS A 61 -32.99 7.28 -10.81
CA HIS A 61 -32.41 8.59 -10.47
C HIS A 61 -30.91 8.47 -10.15
N ALA A 62 -30.19 9.58 -10.28
CA ALA A 62 -28.77 9.67 -9.92
C ALA A 62 -28.50 9.03 -8.54
N ASN A 63 -27.39 8.30 -8.42
CA ASN A 63 -26.98 7.49 -7.25
C ASN A 63 -27.74 6.17 -7.03
N ALA A 64 -28.84 5.90 -7.75
CA ALA A 64 -29.57 4.62 -7.67
C ALA A 64 -29.16 3.62 -8.78
N TYR A 65 -28.15 3.96 -9.57
CA TYR A 65 -27.45 3.05 -10.46
C TYR A 65 -25.94 3.30 -10.37
N ALA A 66 -25.16 2.27 -10.70
CA ALA A 66 -23.71 2.37 -10.87
C ALA A 66 -23.36 2.08 -12.34
N THR A 67 -22.29 2.72 -12.81
CA THR A 67 -21.80 2.55 -14.18
C THR A 67 -20.28 2.49 -14.24
N GLY A 68 -19.77 1.84 -15.29
CA GLY A 68 -18.36 1.62 -15.50
C GLY A 68 -18.06 1.24 -16.94
N ILE A 69 -16.89 1.65 -17.44
CA ILE A 69 -16.42 1.28 -18.78
C ILE A 69 -15.63 -0.03 -18.68
N ALA A 70 -16.16 -1.12 -19.18
CA ALA A 70 -15.46 -2.38 -19.29
C ALA A 70 -14.45 -2.33 -20.44
N PHE A 71 -13.17 -2.62 -20.15
CA PHE A 71 -12.14 -2.87 -21.13
C PHE A 71 -12.11 -4.37 -21.40
N ILE A 72 -12.65 -4.79 -22.54
CA ILE A 72 -12.84 -6.20 -22.89
C ILE A 72 -11.83 -6.58 -23.97
N ALA A 73 -11.17 -7.73 -23.83
CA ALA A 73 -10.30 -8.25 -24.89
C ALA A 73 -11.06 -8.46 -26.21
N GLN A 74 -10.38 -8.24 -27.34
CA GLN A 74 -10.98 -8.38 -28.67
C GLN A 74 -11.47 -9.81 -28.91
N GLY A 75 -12.70 -9.97 -29.42
CA GLY A 75 -13.28 -11.27 -29.75
C GLY A 75 -13.81 -12.08 -28.56
N VAL A 76 -13.81 -11.52 -27.35
CA VAL A 76 -14.33 -12.18 -26.14
C VAL A 76 -15.73 -11.64 -25.80
N GLU A 77 -16.70 -12.53 -25.64
CA GLU A 77 -18.06 -12.21 -25.18
C GLU A 77 -18.22 -12.63 -23.71
N LEU A 78 -18.51 -11.65 -22.83
CA LEU A 78 -18.51 -11.84 -21.37
C LEU A 78 -19.83 -11.46 -20.70
N ARG A 79 -20.82 -11.01 -21.48
CA ARG A 79 -22.07 -10.43 -20.94
C ARG A 79 -22.87 -11.44 -20.11
N GLN A 80 -22.87 -12.72 -20.49
CA GLN A 80 -23.62 -13.75 -19.77
C GLN A 80 -22.97 -14.08 -18.42
N GLU A 81 -21.65 -14.17 -18.39
CA GLU A 81 -20.85 -14.42 -17.20
C GLU A 81 -20.96 -13.25 -16.22
N ILE A 82 -20.87 -12.02 -16.72
CA ILE A 82 -21.08 -10.81 -15.91
C ILE A 82 -22.51 -10.76 -15.36
N ALA A 83 -23.52 -11.12 -16.16
CA ALA A 83 -24.91 -11.19 -15.69
C ALA A 83 -25.08 -12.23 -14.57
N LYS A 84 -24.41 -13.37 -14.65
CA LYS A 84 -24.42 -14.38 -13.60
C LYS A 84 -23.78 -13.85 -12.31
N ILE A 85 -22.59 -13.24 -12.40
CA ILE A 85 -21.93 -12.68 -11.21
C ILE A 85 -22.77 -11.54 -10.61
N ALA A 86 -23.35 -10.68 -11.45
CA ALA A 86 -24.23 -9.60 -11.00
C ALA A 86 -25.44 -10.16 -10.24
N ASP A 87 -26.09 -11.20 -10.77
CA ASP A 87 -27.22 -11.85 -10.11
C ASP A 87 -26.84 -12.41 -8.73
N GLU A 88 -25.68 -13.08 -8.64
CA GLU A 88 -25.13 -13.64 -7.39
C GLU A 88 -24.77 -12.56 -6.36
N GLU A 89 -24.27 -11.40 -6.81
CA GLU A 89 -23.91 -10.26 -5.95
C GLU A 89 -25.11 -9.32 -5.67
N GLY A 90 -26.34 -9.72 -5.99
CA GLY A 90 -27.54 -8.95 -5.64
C GLY A 90 -27.80 -7.75 -6.55
N LEU A 91 -27.25 -7.74 -7.76
CA LEU A 91 -27.36 -6.66 -8.75
C LEU A 91 -28.25 -7.08 -9.93
N VAL A 92 -28.78 -6.08 -10.62
CA VAL A 92 -29.51 -6.21 -11.89
C VAL A 92 -28.76 -5.38 -12.94
N ILE A 93 -28.49 -5.98 -14.09
CA ILE A 93 -27.99 -5.23 -15.25
C ILE A 93 -29.17 -4.49 -15.89
N LEU A 94 -29.08 -3.17 -15.93
CA LEU A 94 -30.06 -2.29 -16.58
C LEU A 94 -29.87 -2.32 -18.10
N GLY A 95 -28.60 -2.28 -18.54
CA GLY A 95 -28.25 -2.31 -19.94
C GLY A 95 -26.76 -2.13 -20.19
N TRP A 96 -26.40 -2.22 -21.47
CA TRP A 96 -25.05 -2.02 -21.98
C TRP A 96 -25.10 -0.93 -23.04
N ARG A 97 -24.19 0.04 -22.95
CA ARG A 97 -23.99 1.08 -23.95
C ARG A 97 -22.66 0.85 -24.64
N GLU A 98 -22.68 0.74 -25.96
CA GLU A 98 -21.44 0.80 -26.75
C GLU A 98 -20.85 2.20 -26.62
N LEU A 99 -19.62 2.29 -26.11
CA LEU A 99 -19.01 3.59 -25.84
C LEU A 99 -18.51 4.19 -27.16
N PRO A 100 -18.98 5.40 -27.57
CA PRO A 100 -18.47 6.03 -28.77
C PRO A 100 -16.98 6.37 -28.57
N ILE A 101 -16.15 5.94 -29.53
CA ILE A 101 -14.72 6.22 -29.54
C ILE A 101 -14.28 6.76 -30.91
N ASN A 102 -13.21 7.56 -30.92
CA ASN A 102 -12.53 7.98 -32.13
C ASN A 102 -11.04 7.58 -32.08
N SER A 103 -10.68 6.49 -32.75
CA SER A 103 -9.33 5.95 -32.73
C SER A 103 -8.41 6.48 -33.85
N ILE A 104 -8.84 7.50 -34.62
CA ILE A 104 -8.12 7.97 -35.82
C ILE A 104 -6.73 8.51 -35.48
N SER A 105 -6.59 9.20 -34.35
CA SER A 105 -5.35 9.85 -33.92
C SER A 105 -4.38 8.94 -33.17
N LEU A 106 -4.72 7.65 -32.97
CA LEU A 106 -3.89 6.72 -32.19
C LEU A 106 -2.71 6.15 -32.98
N GLY A 107 -1.55 6.06 -32.31
CA GLY A 107 -0.41 5.30 -32.80
C GLY A 107 -0.67 3.79 -32.91
N LYS A 108 0.14 3.10 -33.72
CA LYS A 108 -0.02 1.67 -33.99
C LYS A 108 0.13 0.82 -32.74
N THR A 109 1.01 1.25 -31.85
CA THR A 109 1.28 0.57 -30.58
C THR A 109 0.02 0.54 -29.71
N ALA A 110 -0.61 1.70 -29.47
CA ALA A 110 -1.83 1.81 -28.69
C ALA A 110 -3.00 1.04 -29.31
N LEU A 111 -3.15 1.12 -30.65
CA LEU A 111 -4.15 0.38 -31.41
C LEU A 111 -3.99 -1.14 -31.29
N SER A 112 -2.75 -1.64 -31.31
CA SER A 112 -2.47 -3.09 -31.30
C SER A 112 -2.96 -3.81 -30.04
N VAL A 113 -3.07 -3.08 -28.92
CA VAL A 113 -3.53 -3.58 -27.62
C VAL A 113 -4.81 -2.91 -27.14
N MET A 114 -5.54 -2.22 -28.05
CA MET A 114 -6.77 -1.49 -27.70
C MET A 114 -7.91 -2.46 -27.35
N PRO A 115 -8.48 -2.37 -26.14
CA PRO A 115 -9.63 -3.17 -25.78
C PRO A 115 -10.88 -2.70 -26.52
N ARG A 116 -11.92 -3.53 -26.55
CA ARG A 116 -13.28 -3.08 -26.82
C ARG A 116 -13.82 -2.40 -25.57
N PHE A 117 -14.47 -1.25 -25.74
CA PHE A 117 -15.07 -0.49 -24.64
C PHE A 117 -16.58 -0.70 -24.62
N GLU A 118 -17.10 -1.24 -23.53
CA GLU A 118 -18.55 -1.34 -23.30
C GLU A 118 -18.89 -0.74 -21.94
N GLN A 119 -19.85 0.17 -21.90
CA GLN A 119 -20.28 0.80 -20.65
C GLN A 119 -21.43 0.00 -20.04
N LEU A 120 -21.20 -0.53 -18.85
CA LEU A 120 -22.17 -1.31 -18.07
C LEU A 120 -22.97 -0.38 -17.17
N PHE A 121 -24.28 -0.63 -17.04
CA PHE A 121 -25.18 0.02 -16.08
C PHE A 121 -25.87 -1.03 -15.21
N ILE A 122 -25.78 -0.86 -13.89
CA ILE A 122 -26.31 -1.80 -12.90
C ILE A 122 -27.09 -1.07 -11.81
N ALA A 123 -28.06 -1.75 -11.21
CA ALA A 123 -28.78 -1.31 -10.02
C ALA A 123 -28.86 -2.43 -8.98
N GLY A 124 -29.09 -2.08 -7.72
CA GLY A 124 -29.32 -3.04 -6.65
C GLY A 124 -30.70 -3.70 -6.75
N LYS A 125 -30.79 -5.01 -6.53
CA LYS A 125 -32.07 -5.74 -6.53
C LYS A 125 -33.05 -5.24 -5.47
N ASN A 126 -32.54 -4.71 -4.36
CA ASN A 126 -33.34 -4.16 -3.27
C ASN A 126 -33.35 -2.63 -3.26
N LYS A 127 -33.00 -2.00 -4.40
CA LYS A 127 -32.93 -0.54 -4.57
C LYS A 127 -31.89 0.11 -3.64
N GLU A 128 -30.76 -0.56 -3.49
CA GLU A 128 -29.57 -0.01 -2.86
C GLU A 128 -29.06 1.22 -3.65
N GLU A 129 -28.63 2.27 -2.94
CA GLU A 129 -28.17 3.53 -3.53
C GLU A 129 -26.85 3.99 -2.91
N GLY A 130 -26.12 4.85 -3.62
CA GLY A 130 -24.88 5.46 -3.16
C GLY A 130 -23.83 4.42 -2.73
N ILE A 131 -23.20 4.63 -1.57
CA ILE A 131 -22.12 3.76 -1.09
C ILE A 131 -22.55 2.29 -0.90
N VAL A 132 -23.83 2.03 -0.60
CA VAL A 132 -24.32 0.65 -0.44
C VAL A 132 -24.32 -0.04 -1.80
N LEU A 133 -24.73 0.65 -2.86
CA LEU A 133 -24.64 0.15 -4.22
C LEU A 133 -23.18 -0.04 -4.66
N ASP A 134 -22.30 0.90 -4.31
CA ASP A 134 -20.87 0.80 -4.63
C ASP A 134 -20.19 -0.41 -3.97
N ARG A 135 -20.62 -0.82 -2.77
CA ARG A 135 -20.12 -2.06 -2.13
C ARG A 135 -20.51 -3.32 -2.90
N LEU A 136 -21.73 -3.36 -3.46
CA LEU A 136 -22.17 -4.45 -4.34
C LEU A 136 -21.41 -4.42 -5.67
N ALA A 137 -21.27 -3.23 -6.26
CA ALA A 137 -20.53 -3.02 -7.51
C ALA A 137 -19.05 -3.41 -7.37
N PHE A 138 -18.42 -3.11 -6.23
CA PHE A 138 -17.07 -3.56 -5.88
C PHE A 138 -16.95 -5.08 -5.90
N ALA A 139 -17.89 -5.78 -5.28
CA ALA A 139 -17.89 -7.24 -5.25
C ALA A 139 -18.04 -7.85 -6.65
N LEU A 140 -18.97 -7.32 -7.46
CA LEU A 140 -19.13 -7.70 -8.86
C LEU A 140 -17.83 -7.46 -9.64
N ARG A 141 -17.24 -6.27 -9.52
CA ARG A 141 -16.02 -5.90 -10.24
C ARG A 141 -14.86 -6.82 -9.89
N LYS A 142 -14.59 -7.04 -8.60
CA LYS A 142 -13.50 -7.93 -8.14
C LYS A 142 -13.68 -9.35 -8.66
N ARG A 143 -14.90 -9.91 -8.56
CA ARG A 143 -15.16 -11.26 -9.07
C ARG A 143 -15.06 -11.36 -10.60
N ALA A 144 -15.54 -10.34 -11.31
CA ALA A 144 -15.45 -10.28 -12.75
C ALA A 144 -13.98 -10.16 -13.22
N GLU A 145 -13.19 -9.27 -12.62
CA GLU A 145 -11.76 -9.09 -12.94
C GLU A 145 -10.90 -10.31 -12.59
N HIS A 146 -11.30 -11.12 -11.59
CA HIS A 146 -10.58 -12.36 -11.25
C HIS A 146 -10.88 -13.53 -12.19
N SER A 147 -12.09 -13.58 -12.75
CA SER A 147 -12.59 -14.74 -13.49
C SER A 147 -12.67 -14.54 -14.99
N LEU A 148 -12.63 -13.30 -15.47
CA LEU A 148 -12.84 -12.93 -16.86
C LEU A 148 -11.72 -12.01 -17.35
N GLU A 149 -11.44 -12.05 -18.66
CA GLU A 149 -10.45 -11.17 -19.30
C GLU A 149 -11.02 -9.77 -19.56
N LEU A 150 -11.21 -9.01 -18.48
CA LEU A 150 -11.68 -7.63 -18.53
C LEU A 150 -11.05 -6.77 -17.44
N TYR A 151 -11.15 -5.46 -17.60
CA TYR A 151 -10.76 -4.49 -16.59
C TYR A 151 -11.79 -3.36 -16.49
N PHE A 152 -12.14 -2.96 -15.27
CA PHE A 152 -12.99 -1.80 -15.01
C PHE A 152 -12.15 -0.67 -14.38
N PRO A 153 -11.86 0.43 -15.12
CA PRO A 153 -11.26 1.64 -14.56
C PRO A 153 -12.05 2.18 -13.37
N SER A 154 -13.38 2.06 -13.43
CA SER A 154 -14.33 2.37 -12.37
C SER A 154 -15.60 1.54 -12.60
N LEU A 155 -16.32 1.25 -11.52
CA LEU A 155 -17.71 0.76 -11.55
C LEU A 155 -18.38 1.28 -10.27
N SER A 156 -19.01 2.46 -10.37
CA SER A 156 -19.50 3.21 -9.20
C SER A 156 -20.74 4.03 -9.57
N SER A 157 -21.54 4.34 -8.56
CA SER A 157 -22.67 5.28 -8.60
C SER A 157 -22.23 6.74 -8.52
N GLN A 158 -21.00 7.01 -8.05
CA GLN A 158 -20.50 8.36 -7.80
C GLN A 158 -19.56 8.86 -8.90
N THR A 159 -18.61 8.03 -9.34
CA THR A 159 -17.53 8.46 -10.23
C THR A 159 -17.39 7.57 -11.46
N ILE A 160 -16.99 8.19 -12.58
CA ILE A 160 -16.65 7.51 -13.82
C ILE A 160 -15.27 7.94 -14.31
N VAL A 161 -14.48 6.98 -14.81
CA VAL A 161 -13.12 7.20 -15.30
C VAL A 161 -13.04 6.96 -16.80
N TYR A 162 -12.64 7.99 -17.55
CA TYR A 162 -12.27 7.91 -18.96
C TYR A 162 -10.75 7.95 -19.06
N LYS A 163 -10.13 6.85 -19.48
CA LYS A 163 -8.66 6.75 -19.57
C LYS A 163 -8.22 5.81 -20.66
N GLY A 164 -6.97 5.94 -21.06
CA GLY A 164 -6.37 5.02 -22.03
C GLY A 164 -4.92 5.32 -22.31
N MET A 165 -4.34 4.54 -23.24
CA MET A 165 -3.00 4.75 -23.76
C MET A 165 -3.01 5.91 -24.77
N LEU A 166 -3.13 7.12 -24.24
CA LEU A 166 -3.39 8.36 -24.96
C LEU A 166 -2.35 9.43 -24.56
N THR A 167 -2.02 10.33 -25.48
CA THR A 167 -1.35 11.59 -25.14
C THR A 167 -2.35 12.54 -24.47
N THR A 168 -1.88 13.62 -23.85
CA THR A 168 -2.77 14.53 -23.10
C THR A 168 -3.79 15.23 -24.00
N GLY A 169 -3.43 15.48 -25.27
CA GLY A 169 -4.30 16.11 -26.27
C GLY A 169 -5.35 15.19 -26.88
N GLN A 170 -5.13 13.87 -26.86
CA GLN A 170 -6.00 12.88 -27.50
C GLN A 170 -7.24 12.52 -26.67
N LEU A 171 -7.25 12.77 -25.36
CA LEU A 171 -8.28 12.25 -24.46
C LEU A 171 -9.72 12.67 -24.85
N GLU A 172 -9.93 13.96 -25.09
CA GLU A 172 -11.23 14.51 -25.47
C GLU A 172 -11.65 14.07 -26.88
N GLU A 173 -10.69 13.99 -27.81
CA GLU A 173 -10.97 13.51 -29.17
C GLU A 173 -11.38 12.03 -29.15
N PHE A 174 -10.65 11.21 -28.40
CA PHE A 174 -10.86 9.76 -28.34
C PHE A 174 -12.17 9.38 -27.68
N PHE A 175 -12.60 10.13 -26.65
CA PHE A 175 -13.90 9.96 -25.97
C PHE A 175 -14.81 11.17 -26.23
N PRO A 176 -15.58 11.19 -27.34
CA PRO A 176 -16.44 12.31 -27.71
C PRO A 176 -17.48 12.70 -26.64
N ASP A 177 -17.86 11.77 -25.75
CA ASP A 177 -18.68 12.05 -24.57
C ASP A 177 -18.18 13.29 -23.80
N LEU A 178 -16.86 13.44 -23.66
CA LEU A 178 -16.23 14.52 -22.90
C LEU A 178 -16.42 15.92 -23.53
N SER A 179 -16.88 15.99 -24.79
CA SER A 179 -17.22 17.25 -25.48
C SER A 179 -18.70 17.61 -25.41
N ASP A 180 -19.55 16.77 -24.80
CA ASP A 180 -20.98 17.04 -24.70
C ASP A 180 -21.27 17.95 -23.51
N ASP A 181 -21.96 19.08 -23.74
CA ASP A 181 -22.31 20.07 -22.72
C ASP A 181 -23.09 19.48 -21.52
N ARG A 182 -23.75 18.33 -21.69
CA ARG A 182 -24.47 17.63 -20.62
C ARG A 182 -23.54 16.86 -19.69
N VAL A 183 -22.29 16.62 -20.08
CA VAL A 183 -21.27 16.04 -19.20
C VAL A 183 -20.79 17.11 -18.23
N ILE A 184 -21.55 17.27 -17.16
CA ILE A 184 -21.29 18.22 -16.09
C ILE A 184 -20.69 17.52 -14.88
N SER A 185 -19.76 18.18 -14.19
CA SER A 185 -19.20 17.66 -12.94
C SER A 185 -18.78 18.82 -12.04
N PRO A 186 -18.90 18.71 -10.70
CA PRO A 186 -18.40 19.74 -9.79
C PRO A 186 -16.89 19.60 -9.51
N LEU A 187 -16.30 18.46 -9.91
CA LEU A 187 -14.88 18.19 -9.78
C LEU A 187 -14.38 17.37 -10.98
N ALA A 188 -13.09 17.47 -11.27
CA ALA A 188 -12.43 16.64 -12.25
C ALA A 188 -10.98 16.39 -11.84
N LEU A 189 -10.56 15.13 -11.92
CA LEU A 189 -9.20 14.71 -11.65
C LEU A 189 -8.57 14.16 -12.93
N VAL A 190 -7.52 14.82 -13.41
CA VAL A 190 -6.78 14.42 -14.61
C VAL A 190 -5.38 13.94 -14.26
N HIS A 191 -4.83 13.04 -15.06
CA HIS A 191 -3.47 12.56 -14.92
C HIS A 191 -2.83 12.27 -16.28
N SER A 192 -1.53 12.56 -16.38
CA SER A 192 -0.66 12.16 -17.48
C SER A 192 0.47 11.30 -16.90
N ARG A 193 0.64 10.10 -17.46
CA ARG A 193 1.60 9.09 -16.98
C ARG A 193 2.93 9.21 -17.73
N PHE A 194 4.01 8.92 -17.02
CA PHE A 194 5.33 8.67 -17.60
C PHE A 194 5.77 7.27 -17.16
N SER A 195 6.11 6.42 -18.12
CA SER A 195 6.52 5.04 -17.89
C SER A 195 8.00 4.85 -18.18
N THR A 196 8.67 4.05 -17.35
CA THR A 196 10.00 3.50 -17.69
C THR A 196 9.89 2.18 -18.45
N ASN A 197 8.69 1.62 -18.59
CA ASN A 197 8.43 0.42 -19.38
C ASN A 197 7.92 0.76 -20.78
N THR A 198 8.30 -0.04 -21.77
CA THR A 198 7.88 0.10 -23.18
C THR A 198 6.69 -0.81 -23.53
N PHE A 199 6.15 -1.54 -22.55
CA PHE A 199 5.04 -2.47 -22.79
C PHE A 199 3.71 -1.73 -22.77
N PRO A 200 2.96 -1.73 -23.89
CA PRO A 200 1.73 -0.97 -23.99
C PRO A 200 0.61 -1.61 -23.17
N SER A 201 -0.06 -0.83 -22.33
CA SER A 201 -1.14 -1.33 -21.46
C SER A 201 -2.15 -0.23 -21.13
N TRP A 202 -3.37 -0.36 -21.66
CA TRP A 202 -4.48 0.57 -21.40
C TRP A 202 -4.90 0.63 -19.92
N PRO A 203 -4.99 -0.49 -19.17
CA PRO A 203 -5.36 -0.47 -17.74
C PRO A 203 -4.41 0.33 -16.85
N LEU A 204 -3.13 0.45 -17.21
CA LEU A 204 -2.11 1.16 -16.41
C LEU A 204 -2.19 2.68 -16.49
N ALA A 205 -3.02 3.23 -17.39
CA ALA A 205 -3.32 4.66 -17.38
C ALA A 205 -4.01 5.06 -16.07
N HIS A 206 -3.85 6.31 -15.69
CA HIS A 206 -4.53 6.93 -14.55
C HIS A 206 -5.64 7.87 -15.07
N PRO A 207 -6.58 8.31 -14.21
CA PRO A 207 -6.77 7.91 -12.80
C PRO A 207 -7.12 6.44 -12.57
N TYR A 208 -6.95 5.98 -11.33
CA TYR A 208 -7.59 4.77 -10.83
C TYR A 208 -8.97 5.11 -10.23
N ARG A 209 -9.55 4.25 -9.39
CA ARG A 209 -10.95 4.36 -8.97
C ARG A 209 -11.15 5.55 -8.03
N PHE A 210 -10.19 5.76 -7.13
CA PHE A 210 -10.22 6.85 -6.16
C PHE A 210 -9.04 7.80 -6.34
N ILE A 211 -7.90 7.33 -6.88
CA ILE A 211 -6.66 8.12 -6.89
C ILE A 211 -6.10 8.45 -8.27
N ALA A 212 -5.35 9.55 -8.32
CA ALA A 212 -4.24 9.71 -9.25
C ALA A 212 -2.97 9.96 -8.44
N HIS A 213 -1.92 9.22 -8.76
CA HIS A 213 -0.67 9.22 -8.01
C HIS A 213 0.47 9.62 -8.92
N ASN A 214 1.16 10.68 -8.52
CA ASN A 214 2.36 11.15 -9.17
C ASN A 214 3.56 10.83 -8.27
N GLY A 215 4.29 9.77 -8.58
CA GLY A 215 5.33 9.25 -7.69
C GLY A 215 5.63 7.77 -7.91
N GLU A 216 6.28 7.16 -6.93
CA GLU A 216 6.58 5.72 -6.87
C GLU A 216 6.52 5.23 -5.42
N ILE A 217 5.81 4.15 -5.16
CA ILE A 217 5.74 3.52 -3.83
C ILE A 217 6.86 2.48 -3.73
N ASN A 218 7.96 2.85 -3.08
CA ASN A 218 9.17 2.01 -2.99
C ASN A 218 9.01 0.82 -2.01
N THR A 219 7.99 0.86 -1.15
CA THR A 219 7.65 -0.20 -0.19
C THR A 219 6.65 -1.24 -0.73
N VAL A 220 6.18 -1.09 -1.97
CA VAL A 220 5.04 -1.84 -2.55
C VAL A 220 5.12 -3.35 -2.38
N LYS A 221 6.30 -3.97 -2.48
CA LYS A 221 6.45 -5.43 -2.32
C LYS A 221 6.10 -5.88 -0.90
N GLY A 222 6.55 -5.13 0.11
CA GLY A 222 6.20 -5.38 1.51
C GLY A 222 4.71 -5.20 1.73
N ASN A 223 4.16 -4.08 1.25
CA ASN A 223 2.75 -3.74 1.45
C ASN A 223 1.81 -4.79 0.82
N ARG A 224 2.14 -5.27 -0.39
CA ARG A 224 1.42 -6.37 -1.05
C ARG A 224 1.43 -7.65 -0.22
N ASN A 225 2.59 -8.04 0.29
CA ASN A 225 2.73 -9.26 1.09
C ASN A 225 1.95 -9.17 2.41
N TRP A 226 2.00 -8.00 3.07
CA TRP A 226 1.25 -7.74 4.29
C TRP A 226 -0.26 -7.75 4.05
N MET A 227 -0.74 -7.10 2.98
CA MET A 227 -2.15 -7.18 2.61
C MET A 227 -2.61 -8.60 2.33
N ARG A 228 -1.80 -9.39 1.62
CA ARG A 228 -2.08 -10.82 1.39
C ARG A 228 -2.14 -11.62 2.69
N ALA A 229 -1.30 -11.30 3.67
CA ALA A 229 -1.35 -11.92 4.99
C ALA A 229 -2.61 -11.50 5.78
N ARG A 230 -3.03 -10.23 5.66
CA ARG A 230 -4.23 -9.68 6.31
C ARG A 230 -5.54 -10.18 5.76
N GLU A 231 -5.58 -10.68 4.52
CA GLU A 231 -6.79 -11.28 3.92
C GLU A 231 -7.47 -12.31 4.83
N SER A 232 -6.70 -13.04 5.64
CA SER A 232 -7.23 -14.04 6.56
C SER A 232 -7.98 -13.49 7.77
N LEU A 233 -7.75 -12.21 8.08
CA LEU A 233 -8.38 -11.49 9.18
C LEU A 233 -9.46 -10.52 8.70
N LEU A 234 -9.56 -10.27 7.39
CA LEU A 234 -10.53 -9.34 6.84
C LEU A 234 -11.96 -9.87 7.04
N ALA A 235 -12.73 -9.11 7.79
CA ALA A 235 -14.17 -9.30 7.92
C ALA A 235 -14.86 -7.94 7.82
N SER A 236 -16.05 -7.91 7.21
CA SER A 236 -16.85 -6.69 7.10
C SER A 236 -18.33 -7.05 7.19
N GLU A 237 -19.08 -6.27 7.97
CA GLU A 237 -20.55 -6.31 7.95
C GLU A 237 -21.12 -5.41 6.84
N LEU A 238 -20.32 -4.49 6.31
CA LEU A 238 -20.74 -3.50 5.34
C LEU A 238 -20.68 -4.03 3.91
N ILE A 239 -19.61 -4.76 3.57
CA ILE A 239 -19.49 -5.46 2.28
C ILE A 239 -20.17 -6.83 2.44
N PRO A 240 -21.29 -7.11 1.75
CA PRO A 240 -22.05 -8.32 2.00
C PRO A 240 -21.28 -9.60 1.70
N GLY A 241 -21.61 -10.70 2.38
CA GLY A 241 -21.04 -12.04 2.16
C GLY A 241 -19.59 -12.20 2.65
N ASN A 242 -19.05 -13.41 2.53
CA ASN A 242 -17.66 -13.67 2.91
C ASN A 242 -16.67 -13.01 1.92
N LEU A 243 -15.74 -12.21 2.42
CA LEU A 243 -14.70 -11.53 1.63
C LEU A 243 -13.74 -12.49 0.92
N ASP A 244 -13.63 -13.75 1.34
CA ASP A 244 -12.80 -14.78 0.69
C ASP A 244 -13.06 -14.87 -0.82
N ARG A 245 -14.31 -14.64 -1.26
CA ARG A 245 -14.69 -14.69 -2.68
C ARG A 245 -14.13 -13.51 -3.50
N LEU A 246 -13.67 -12.46 -2.84
CA LEU A 246 -13.12 -11.24 -3.42
C LEU A 246 -11.59 -11.22 -3.41
N PHE A 247 -10.94 -12.27 -2.88
CA PHE A 247 -9.49 -12.38 -2.83
C PHE A 247 -8.91 -12.86 -4.17
N PRO A 248 -7.69 -12.43 -4.54
CA PRO A 248 -6.84 -11.50 -3.80
C PRO A 248 -7.37 -10.05 -3.85
N ILE A 249 -7.24 -9.28 -2.77
CA ILE A 249 -7.62 -7.86 -2.77
C ILE A 249 -6.69 -7.06 -3.68
N VAL A 250 -5.38 -7.28 -3.51
CA VAL A 250 -4.33 -6.59 -4.25
C VAL A 250 -3.82 -7.48 -5.37
N GLU A 251 -3.83 -6.96 -6.61
CA GLU A 251 -3.24 -7.67 -7.74
C GLU A 251 -1.72 -7.58 -7.70
N MET A 252 -1.04 -8.73 -7.62
CA MET A 252 0.42 -8.79 -7.46
C MET A 252 1.18 -8.30 -8.69
N SER A 253 0.55 -8.35 -9.86
CA SER A 253 1.10 -7.93 -11.16
C SER A 253 0.80 -6.48 -11.53
N GLY A 254 -0.05 -5.79 -10.79
CA GLY A 254 -0.44 -4.40 -11.05
C GLY A 254 0.70 -3.39 -10.85
N SER A 255 0.45 -2.13 -11.19
CA SER A 255 1.35 -1.03 -10.77
C SER A 255 1.29 -0.84 -9.25
N ASP A 256 2.29 -0.14 -8.73
CA ASP A 256 2.31 0.28 -7.33
C ASP A 256 1.09 1.11 -6.93
N SER A 257 0.70 2.02 -7.81
CA SER A 257 -0.45 2.91 -7.68
C SER A 257 -1.78 2.16 -7.74
N ALA A 258 -1.88 1.12 -8.57
CA ALA A 258 -3.05 0.24 -8.61
C ALA A 258 -3.23 -0.47 -7.26
N SER A 259 -2.14 -1.01 -6.70
CA SER A 259 -2.18 -1.68 -5.40
C SER A 259 -2.58 -0.73 -4.28
N PHE A 260 -2.13 0.52 -4.32
CA PHE A 260 -2.57 1.54 -3.35
C PHE A 260 -4.06 1.83 -3.49
N ASP A 261 -4.56 2.03 -4.71
CA ASP A 261 -5.98 2.28 -4.98
C ASP A 261 -6.88 1.14 -4.52
N GLU A 262 -6.47 -0.12 -4.75
CA GLU A 262 -7.22 -1.32 -4.33
C GLU A 262 -7.39 -1.42 -2.81
N VAL A 263 -6.34 -1.08 -2.05
CA VAL A 263 -6.40 -1.07 -0.59
C VAL A 263 -7.20 0.13 -0.09
N LEU A 264 -7.01 1.31 -0.70
CA LEU A 264 -7.76 2.50 -0.33
C LEU A 264 -9.27 2.30 -0.53
N GLU A 265 -9.66 1.72 -1.67
CA GLU A 265 -11.04 1.37 -1.99
C GLU A 265 -11.62 0.39 -0.97
N LEU A 266 -10.88 -0.65 -0.60
CA LEU A 266 -11.31 -1.59 0.44
C LEU A 266 -11.53 -0.88 1.79
N LEU A 267 -10.60 -0.01 2.21
CA LEU A 267 -10.70 0.73 3.48
C LEU A 267 -11.89 1.68 3.49
N TYR A 268 -12.13 2.38 2.38
CA TYR A 268 -13.25 3.31 2.22
C TYR A 268 -14.59 2.58 2.22
N LEU A 269 -14.75 1.57 1.36
CA LEU A 269 -15.97 0.76 1.30
C LEU A 269 -16.21 -0.04 2.58
N GLY A 270 -15.13 -0.40 3.28
CA GLY A 270 -15.12 -1.01 4.60
C GLY A 270 -15.51 -0.10 5.75
N GLY A 271 -15.78 1.19 5.51
CA GLY A 271 -16.43 2.09 6.46
C GLY A 271 -15.60 3.29 6.94
N ARG A 272 -14.32 3.40 6.54
CA ARG A 272 -13.52 4.60 6.85
C ARG A 272 -13.87 5.75 5.92
N SER A 273 -13.78 6.98 6.41
CA SER A 273 -13.80 8.14 5.53
C SER A 273 -12.56 8.14 4.63
N LEU A 274 -12.67 8.72 3.43
CA LEU A 274 -11.56 8.77 2.50
C LEU A 274 -10.32 9.48 3.08
N PRO A 275 -10.44 10.63 3.79
CA PRO A 275 -9.32 11.25 4.50
C PRO A 275 -8.67 10.34 5.54
N HIS A 276 -9.46 9.56 6.29
CA HIS A 276 -8.95 8.62 7.29
C HIS A 276 -8.13 7.52 6.63
N ALA A 277 -8.67 6.87 5.60
CA ALA A 277 -7.96 5.80 4.90
C ALA A 277 -6.65 6.31 4.27
N VAL A 278 -6.65 7.51 3.69
CA VAL A 278 -5.43 8.13 3.13
C VAL A 278 -4.40 8.42 4.22
N LEU A 279 -4.78 9.00 5.37
CA LEU A 279 -3.83 9.29 6.47
C LEU A 279 -3.33 8.03 7.18
N MET A 280 -4.08 6.93 7.12
CA MET A 280 -3.65 5.63 7.60
C MET A 280 -2.57 5.03 6.68
N MET A 281 -2.74 5.14 5.35
CA MET A 281 -1.79 4.60 4.38
C MET A 281 -0.56 5.50 4.17
N ILE A 282 -0.73 6.82 4.23
CA ILE A 282 0.34 7.83 4.09
C ILE A 282 0.36 8.69 5.36
N PRO A 283 0.86 8.16 6.49
CA PRO A 283 0.92 8.90 7.74
C PRO A 283 1.96 10.03 7.68
N GLU A 284 1.70 11.10 8.44
CA GLU A 284 2.71 12.12 8.73
C GLU A 284 3.84 11.51 9.58
N ALA A 285 5.06 12.02 9.45
CA ALA A 285 6.14 11.69 10.38
C ALA A 285 5.78 12.17 11.80
N TRP A 286 5.38 11.25 12.67
CA TRP A 286 4.76 11.56 13.97
C TRP A 286 5.66 11.26 15.17
N GLU A 287 6.55 10.27 15.07
CA GLU A 287 7.30 9.73 16.20
C GLU A 287 8.25 10.75 16.83
N ASN A 288 9.02 11.45 15.99
CA ASN A 288 9.97 12.47 16.41
C ASN A 288 9.37 13.89 16.39
N HIS A 289 8.06 14.04 16.16
CA HIS A 289 7.40 15.34 16.04
C HIS A 289 7.03 15.92 17.41
N THR A 290 7.96 16.69 17.97
CA THR A 290 7.85 17.27 19.34
C THR A 290 6.69 18.23 19.53
N SER A 291 6.29 18.99 18.50
CA SER A 291 5.16 19.95 18.57
C SER A 291 3.78 19.33 18.32
N MET A 292 3.69 18.06 17.94
CA MET A 292 2.39 17.40 17.71
C MET A 292 1.58 17.31 19.00
N SER A 293 0.24 17.35 18.92
CA SER A 293 -0.61 17.08 20.09
C SER A 293 -0.54 15.60 20.48
N GLN A 294 -0.74 15.29 21.76
CA GLN A 294 -0.69 13.89 22.22
C GLN A 294 -1.77 13.04 21.56
N LYS A 295 -2.99 13.58 21.37
CA LYS A 295 -4.08 12.88 20.70
C LYS A 295 -3.74 12.48 19.27
N ARG A 296 -3.09 13.37 18.50
CA ARG A 296 -2.65 13.06 17.13
C ARG A 296 -1.53 12.01 17.12
N ARG A 297 -0.59 12.08 18.07
CA ARG A 297 0.42 11.02 18.24
C ARG A 297 -0.23 9.68 18.55
N ASP A 298 -1.21 9.66 19.46
CA ASP A 298 -1.95 8.45 19.82
C ASP A 298 -2.73 7.89 18.61
N PHE A 299 -3.34 8.76 17.80
CA PHE A 299 -3.97 8.36 16.54
C PHE A 299 -2.97 7.65 15.62
N TYR A 300 -1.83 8.27 15.31
CA TYR A 300 -0.85 7.66 14.41
C TYR A 300 -0.20 6.40 15.00
N ALA A 301 0.11 6.39 16.30
CA ALA A 301 0.66 5.21 16.98
C ALA A 301 -0.30 4.01 16.91
N PHE A 302 -1.60 4.24 17.10
CA PHE A 302 -2.60 3.18 16.96
C PHE A 302 -2.66 2.64 15.53
N HIS A 303 -2.64 3.52 14.52
CA HIS A 303 -2.69 3.08 13.12
C HIS A 303 -1.40 2.39 12.68
N ALA A 304 -0.24 2.74 13.26
CA ALA A 304 1.01 2.05 13.02
C ALA A 304 0.99 0.58 13.51
N SER A 305 0.16 0.24 14.51
CA SER A 305 -0.08 -1.16 14.91
C SER A 305 -0.97 -1.95 13.93
N LEU A 306 -1.67 -1.26 13.03
CA LEU A 306 -2.59 -1.88 12.06
C LEU A 306 -1.99 -2.09 10.68
N MET A 307 -1.20 -1.11 10.22
CA MET A 307 -0.72 -1.06 8.84
C MET A 307 0.58 -0.28 8.74
N GLU A 308 1.52 -0.85 8.00
CA GLU A 308 2.75 -0.21 7.57
C GLU A 308 2.47 0.92 6.55
N PRO A 309 3.27 1.99 6.56
CA PRO A 309 3.12 3.09 5.62
C PRO A 309 3.39 2.64 4.17
N TRP A 310 2.57 3.14 3.25
CA TRP A 310 2.80 3.03 1.82
C TRP A 310 3.74 4.15 1.38
N ASP A 311 5.03 3.94 1.65
CA ASP A 311 6.07 4.96 1.51
C ASP A 311 6.69 5.01 0.11
N GLY A 312 7.33 6.16 -0.17
CA GLY A 312 7.93 6.53 -1.44
C GLY A 312 7.55 7.96 -1.84
N PRO A 313 8.23 8.58 -2.83
CA PRO A 313 7.84 9.89 -3.34
C PRO A 313 6.41 9.83 -3.84
N ALA A 314 5.52 10.66 -3.30
CA ALA A 314 4.11 10.58 -3.66
C ALA A 314 3.44 11.95 -3.59
N CYS A 315 2.74 12.31 -4.65
CA CYS A 315 1.62 13.25 -4.60
C CYS A 315 0.37 12.47 -4.99
N VAL A 316 -0.42 12.09 -3.99
CA VAL A 316 -1.66 11.33 -4.20
C VAL A 316 -2.83 12.31 -4.13
N THR A 317 -3.46 12.53 -5.27
CA THR A 317 -4.78 13.17 -5.35
C THR A 317 -5.86 12.11 -5.29
N PHE A 318 -6.93 12.35 -4.53
CA PHE A 318 -7.97 11.35 -4.27
C PHE A 318 -9.37 11.98 -4.29
N THR A 319 -10.40 11.19 -4.58
CA THR A 319 -11.81 11.63 -4.58
C THR A 319 -12.76 10.45 -4.44
N ASP A 320 -13.88 10.66 -3.76
CA ASP A 320 -15.05 9.77 -3.73
C ASP A 320 -16.22 10.34 -4.56
N GLY A 321 -16.00 11.44 -5.27
CA GLY A 321 -17.02 12.18 -6.00
C GLY A 321 -17.67 13.30 -5.20
N HIS A 322 -17.64 13.28 -3.86
CA HIS A 322 -18.18 14.31 -2.96
C HIS A 322 -17.10 15.22 -2.39
N GLN A 323 -15.94 14.65 -2.08
CA GLN A 323 -14.75 15.33 -1.63
C GLN A 323 -13.61 15.06 -2.61
N VAL A 324 -12.74 16.03 -2.81
CA VAL A 324 -11.49 15.85 -3.56
C VAL A 324 -10.33 16.43 -2.78
N GLY A 325 -9.27 15.67 -2.64
CA GLY A 325 -8.12 16.06 -1.84
C GLY A 325 -6.80 15.64 -2.44
N ALA A 326 -5.74 16.04 -1.75
CA ALA A 326 -4.38 15.66 -2.08
C ALA A 326 -3.53 15.59 -0.81
N VAL A 327 -2.63 14.60 -0.78
CA VAL A 327 -1.61 14.46 0.26
C VAL A 327 -0.25 14.26 -0.42
N LEU A 328 0.79 14.73 0.24
CA LEU A 328 2.17 14.42 -0.12
C LEU A 328 2.69 13.30 0.77
N ASP A 329 3.70 12.58 0.28
CA ASP A 329 4.50 11.70 1.13
C ASP A 329 5.11 12.47 2.32
N ARG A 330 5.57 11.71 3.33
CA ARG A 330 6.13 12.27 4.57
C ARG A 330 7.29 13.26 4.35
N ASN A 331 7.99 13.17 3.23
CA ASN A 331 9.13 14.00 2.86
C ASN A 331 8.77 15.13 1.89
N GLY A 332 7.58 15.06 1.26
CA GLY A 332 7.10 16.00 0.24
C GLY A 332 7.99 16.05 -0.99
N LEU A 333 8.35 14.88 -1.52
CA LEU A 333 9.29 14.73 -2.64
C LEU A 333 8.70 15.13 -4.00
N ARG A 334 7.39 15.38 -4.06
CA ARG A 334 6.67 15.76 -5.29
C ARG A 334 6.03 17.15 -5.16
N PRO A 335 6.08 17.97 -6.23
CA PRO A 335 5.49 19.30 -6.20
C PRO A 335 3.97 19.22 -6.28
N SER A 336 3.29 20.05 -5.48
CA SER A 336 1.84 20.26 -5.59
C SER A 336 1.48 21.67 -5.15
N ARG A 337 0.74 22.38 -6.00
CA ARG A 337 0.37 23.80 -5.84
C ARG A 337 -1.11 24.00 -6.10
N PHE A 338 -1.70 24.95 -5.38
CA PHE A 338 -3.12 25.23 -5.50
C PHE A 338 -3.44 26.72 -5.62
N TRP A 339 -4.58 27.00 -6.25
CA TRP A 339 -5.22 28.30 -6.38
C TRP A 339 -6.69 28.19 -6.01
N VAL A 340 -7.21 29.24 -5.38
CA VAL A 340 -8.62 29.45 -5.11
C VAL A 340 -8.97 30.83 -5.66
N THR A 341 -10.04 30.90 -6.43
CA THR A 341 -10.56 32.16 -6.98
C THR A 341 -11.76 32.68 -6.18
N ASP A 342 -12.10 33.95 -6.39
CA ASP A 342 -13.25 34.62 -5.79
C ASP A 342 -14.60 34.02 -6.19
N ASP A 343 -14.69 33.49 -7.42
CA ASP A 343 -15.82 32.72 -7.93
C ASP A 343 -15.82 31.24 -7.50
N GLY A 344 -14.96 30.84 -6.57
CA GLY A 344 -14.99 29.52 -5.94
C GLY A 344 -14.37 28.38 -6.75
N LEU A 345 -13.62 28.66 -7.83
CA LEU A 345 -12.82 27.66 -8.53
C LEU A 345 -11.60 27.28 -7.67
N VAL A 346 -11.36 25.98 -7.52
CA VAL A 346 -10.17 25.41 -6.88
C VAL A 346 -9.40 24.61 -7.91
N VAL A 347 -8.11 24.92 -8.06
CA VAL A 347 -7.22 24.21 -8.97
C VAL A 347 -6.02 23.72 -8.18
N LEU A 348 -5.71 22.43 -8.28
CA LEU A 348 -4.51 21.82 -7.72
C LEU A 348 -3.78 21.05 -8.80
N ALA A 349 -2.49 21.32 -8.96
CA ALA A 349 -1.65 20.71 -9.98
C ALA A 349 -0.18 20.61 -9.53
N SER A 350 0.58 19.76 -10.22
CA SER A 350 2.03 19.64 -10.01
C SER A 350 2.81 20.90 -10.38
N GLU A 351 2.23 21.77 -11.22
CA GLU A 351 2.87 22.98 -11.73
C GLU A 351 1.96 24.22 -11.66
N VAL A 352 2.58 25.38 -11.82
CA VAL A 352 1.87 26.66 -11.99
C VAL A 352 1.56 26.88 -13.47
N GLY A 353 0.45 27.55 -13.77
CA GLY A 353 0.11 27.92 -15.15
C GLY A 353 -0.62 26.85 -15.95
N VAL A 354 -1.18 25.83 -15.30
CA VAL A 354 -2.03 24.83 -15.98
C VAL A 354 -3.34 25.43 -16.51
N LEU A 355 -3.75 26.58 -16.00
CA LEU A 355 -4.90 27.36 -16.44
C LEU A 355 -4.54 28.85 -16.43
N ASP A 356 -5.05 29.59 -17.41
CA ASP A 356 -4.92 31.04 -17.48
C ASP A 356 -5.96 31.71 -16.57
N ILE A 357 -5.59 31.92 -15.31
CA ILE A 357 -6.45 32.53 -14.29
C ILE A 357 -5.97 33.97 -14.05
N PRO A 358 -6.83 35.00 -14.25
CA PRO A 358 -6.49 36.38 -13.96
C PRO A 358 -6.06 36.56 -12.51
N ALA A 359 -4.91 37.20 -12.28
CA ALA A 359 -4.33 37.36 -10.95
C ALA A 359 -5.27 38.08 -9.96
N GLU A 360 -6.10 38.99 -10.46
CA GLU A 360 -7.11 39.73 -9.69
C GLU A 360 -8.23 38.85 -9.12
N ARG A 361 -8.49 37.67 -9.72
CA ARG A 361 -9.49 36.72 -9.23
C ARG A 361 -8.94 35.78 -8.17
N VAL A 362 -7.62 35.69 -7.98
CA VAL A 362 -7.01 34.72 -7.07
C VAL A 362 -7.08 35.22 -5.62
N VAL A 363 -7.87 34.54 -4.77
CA VAL A 363 -8.03 34.88 -3.35
C VAL A 363 -7.07 34.11 -2.44
N ARG A 364 -6.67 32.89 -2.82
CA ARG A 364 -5.69 32.07 -2.08
C ARG A 364 -4.79 31.33 -3.05
N LYS A 365 -3.49 31.30 -2.78
CA LYS A 365 -2.50 30.52 -3.53
C LYS A 365 -1.53 29.88 -2.55
N GLY A 366 -1.17 28.63 -2.79
CA GLY A 366 -0.25 27.91 -1.90
C GLY A 366 0.40 26.69 -2.53
N ARG A 367 1.16 25.97 -1.70
CA ARG A 367 1.73 24.66 -2.01
C ARG A 367 1.36 23.68 -0.90
N LEU A 368 1.23 22.41 -1.24
CA LEU A 368 1.12 21.37 -0.22
C LEU A 368 2.45 21.24 0.52
N GLN A 369 2.37 20.91 1.81
CA GLN A 369 3.50 20.71 2.70
C GLN A 369 3.55 19.23 3.10
N PRO A 370 4.75 18.65 3.32
CA PRO A 370 4.85 17.30 3.85
C PRO A 370 3.99 17.12 5.10
N GLY A 371 3.31 15.99 5.21
CA GLY A 371 2.42 15.67 6.32
C GLY A 371 1.06 16.37 6.31
N LYS A 372 0.81 17.38 5.45
CA LYS A 372 -0.49 18.08 5.40
C LYS A 372 -1.40 17.55 4.31
N MET A 373 -2.69 17.45 4.62
CA MET A 373 -3.75 17.15 3.68
C MET A 373 -4.42 18.44 3.17
N PHE A 374 -4.63 18.52 1.87
CA PHE A 374 -5.51 19.50 1.25
C PHE A 374 -6.82 18.81 0.89
N LEU A 375 -7.96 19.26 1.43
CA LEU A 375 -9.26 18.64 1.19
C LEU A 375 -10.30 19.69 0.81
N VAL A 376 -10.95 19.49 -0.33
CA VAL A 376 -12.10 20.26 -0.78
C VAL A 376 -13.35 19.42 -0.58
N ASP A 377 -14.27 19.92 0.22
CA ASP A 377 -15.59 19.32 0.39
C ASP A 377 -16.60 20.12 -0.46
N ILE A 378 -17.08 19.48 -1.52
CA ILE A 378 -18.01 20.09 -2.48
C ILE A 378 -19.37 20.34 -1.82
N GLU A 379 -19.82 19.45 -0.94
CA GLU A 379 -21.12 19.53 -0.28
C GLU A 379 -21.14 20.63 0.77
N ALA A 380 -20.05 20.76 1.53
CA ALA A 380 -19.85 21.88 2.45
C ALA A 380 -19.61 23.19 1.68
N GLY A 381 -19.02 23.13 0.48
CA GLY A 381 -18.65 24.28 -0.33
C GLY A 381 -17.45 25.03 0.23
N ARG A 382 -16.50 24.31 0.85
CA ARG A 382 -15.31 24.89 1.46
C ARG A 382 -14.11 23.93 1.42
N ILE A 383 -12.94 24.51 1.63
CA ILE A 383 -11.73 23.74 1.94
C ILE A 383 -11.78 23.41 3.43
N ILE A 384 -11.56 22.13 3.77
CA ILE A 384 -11.41 21.67 5.15
C ILE A 384 -9.93 21.79 5.50
N GLU A 385 -9.61 22.48 6.60
CA GLU A 385 -8.22 22.71 6.97
C GLU A 385 -7.62 21.44 7.62
N ASP A 386 -6.31 21.23 7.42
CA ASP A 386 -5.58 20.03 7.86
C ASP A 386 -5.76 19.71 9.36
N ASP A 387 -5.71 20.76 10.20
CA ASP A 387 -5.89 20.61 11.64
C ASP A 387 -7.31 20.12 12.00
N GLU A 388 -8.34 20.60 11.29
CA GLU A 388 -9.72 20.18 11.50
C GLU A 388 -9.90 18.69 11.17
N ILE A 389 -9.32 18.24 10.04
CA ILE A 389 -9.35 16.83 9.61
C ILE A 389 -8.68 15.95 10.67
N LYS A 390 -7.45 16.29 11.04
CA LYS A 390 -6.64 15.48 11.96
C LYS A 390 -7.19 15.47 13.38
N ASP A 391 -7.70 16.59 13.87
CA ASP A 391 -8.29 16.65 15.21
C ASP A 391 -9.61 15.86 15.26
N GLN A 392 -10.47 15.97 14.25
CA GLN A 392 -11.68 15.16 14.16
C GLN A 392 -11.36 13.66 14.15
N LEU A 393 -10.35 13.24 13.39
CA LEU A 393 -9.93 11.84 13.32
C LEU A 393 -9.28 11.37 14.62
N ALA A 394 -8.42 12.20 15.24
CA ALA A 394 -7.79 11.88 16.52
C ALA A 394 -8.79 11.81 17.68
N ASP A 395 -9.92 12.51 17.57
CA ASP A 395 -11.03 12.48 18.54
C ASP A 395 -12.08 11.40 18.25
N ALA A 396 -11.97 10.67 17.13
CA ALA A 396 -12.97 9.67 16.72
C ALA A 396 -13.05 8.48 17.69
N ALA A 397 -11.97 8.16 18.39
CA ALA A 397 -11.91 7.07 19.36
C ALA A 397 -10.90 7.39 20.48
N PRO A 398 -10.98 6.73 21.64
CA PRO A 398 -10.05 6.95 22.75
C PRO A 398 -8.70 6.22 22.51
N TYR A 399 -8.01 6.51 21.41
CA TYR A 399 -6.77 5.83 21.00
C TYR A 399 -5.71 5.80 22.09
N GLY A 400 -5.53 6.90 22.81
CA GLY A 400 -4.57 6.96 23.92
C GLY A 400 -4.90 6.01 25.08
N GLN A 401 -6.19 5.69 25.30
CA GLN A 401 -6.58 4.67 26.26
C GLN A 401 -6.25 3.28 25.73
N TRP A 402 -6.64 2.98 24.49
CA TRP A 402 -6.35 1.69 23.86
C TRP A 402 -4.86 1.37 23.87
N LEU A 403 -4.02 2.34 23.50
CA LEU A 403 -2.57 2.18 23.51
C LEU A 403 -2.01 1.92 24.91
N ARG A 404 -2.51 2.60 25.95
CA ARG A 404 -2.05 2.38 27.33
C ARG A 404 -2.44 1.01 27.85
N ASP A 405 -3.63 0.53 27.48
CA ASP A 405 -4.18 -0.72 27.97
C ASP A 405 -3.66 -1.92 27.15
N GLY A 406 -3.25 -1.70 25.89
CA GLY A 406 -2.86 -2.75 24.95
C GLY A 406 -1.35 -2.85 24.66
N ILE A 407 -0.66 -1.73 24.41
CA ILE A 407 0.76 -1.77 24.03
C ILE A 407 1.63 -2.02 25.26
N VAL A 408 2.46 -3.05 25.18
CA VAL A 408 3.48 -3.37 26.18
C VAL A 408 4.83 -2.87 25.68
N LYS A 409 5.49 -1.97 26.39
CA LYS A 409 6.86 -1.57 26.05
C LYS A 409 7.84 -2.62 26.54
N LEU A 410 8.77 -3.07 25.70
CA LEU A 410 9.77 -4.06 26.09
C LEU A 410 10.59 -3.63 27.34
N ASN A 411 10.89 -2.34 27.46
CA ASN A 411 11.63 -1.79 28.58
C ASN A 411 10.87 -1.87 29.91
N ASP A 412 9.54 -1.90 29.87
CA ASP A 412 8.68 -1.94 31.06
C ASP A 412 8.46 -3.39 31.56
N LEU A 413 8.81 -4.39 30.75
CA LEU A 413 8.73 -5.80 31.15
C LEU A 413 9.77 -6.14 32.24
N PRO A 414 9.41 -7.02 33.20
CA PRO A 414 10.26 -7.37 34.32
C PRO A 414 11.56 -8.01 33.84
N ALA A 415 12.67 -7.69 34.51
CA ALA A 415 13.97 -8.29 34.20
C ALA A 415 13.93 -9.82 34.36
N ARG A 416 14.54 -10.53 33.41
CA ARG A 416 14.66 -11.99 33.40
C ARG A 416 16.14 -12.37 33.32
N GLU A 417 16.53 -13.45 33.99
CA GLU A 417 17.90 -13.93 33.92
C GLU A 417 18.17 -14.59 32.57
N HIS A 418 19.34 -14.30 31.98
CA HIS A 418 19.85 -15.00 30.81
C HIS A 418 21.15 -15.75 31.13
N ILE A 419 21.47 -16.75 30.31
CA ILE A 419 22.66 -17.57 30.49
C ILE A 419 23.89 -16.83 29.93
N ILE A 420 24.85 -16.53 30.80
CA ILE A 420 26.17 -16.01 30.40
C ILE A 420 27.10 -17.19 30.10
N TYR A 421 27.57 -17.27 28.86
CA TYR A 421 28.44 -18.36 28.42
C TYR A 421 29.93 -18.05 28.67
N PRO A 422 30.73 -19.05 29.05
CA PRO A 422 32.17 -18.87 29.21
C PRO A 422 32.86 -18.62 27.87
N HIS A 423 34.01 -17.95 27.90
CA HIS A 423 34.78 -17.58 26.70
C HIS A 423 35.10 -18.77 25.78
N SER A 424 35.39 -19.95 26.34
CA SER A 424 35.65 -21.16 25.57
C SER A 424 34.44 -21.61 24.74
N SER A 425 33.22 -21.42 25.26
CA SER A 425 31.98 -21.70 24.53
C SER A 425 31.76 -20.71 23.40
N VAL A 426 32.07 -19.42 23.64
CA VAL A 426 31.97 -18.36 22.61
C VAL A 426 32.89 -18.66 21.43
N ILE A 427 34.16 -19.00 21.68
CA ILE A 427 35.11 -19.35 20.60
C ILE A 427 34.60 -20.54 19.77
N ARG A 428 34.05 -21.56 20.43
CA ARG A 428 33.53 -22.74 19.73
C ARG A 428 32.36 -22.36 18.81
N ARG A 429 31.43 -21.53 19.29
CA ARG A 429 30.29 -21.05 18.51
C ARG A 429 30.71 -20.15 17.36
N GLN A 430 31.65 -19.23 17.59
CA GLN A 430 32.24 -18.41 16.53
C GLN A 430 32.77 -19.27 15.38
N ARG A 431 33.48 -20.36 15.69
CA ARG A 431 33.94 -21.31 14.66
C ARG A 431 32.78 -22.00 13.93
N ALA A 432 31.75 -22.45 14.66
CA ALA A 432 30.58 -23.10 14.07
C ALA A 432 29.82 -22.16 13.10
N PHE A 433 29.71 -20.88 13.43
CA PHE A 433 29.07 -19.85 12.59
C PHE A 433 30.03 -19.15 11.60
N GLY A 434 31.23 -19.70 11.42
CA GLY A 434 32.20 -19.24 10.42
C GLY A 434 32.80 -17.85 10.66
N TYR A 435 32.85 -17.36 11.90
CA TYR A 435 33.55 -16.12 12.23
C TYR A 435 35.04 -16.27 11.97
N THR A 436 35.62 -15.27 11.31
CA THR A 436 37.06 -15.18 11.09
C THR A 436 37.70 -14.18 12.07
N GLU A 437 39.02 -14.26 12.22
CA GLU A 437 39.77 -13.25 12.98
C GLU A 437 39.64 -11.85 12.33
N GLU A 438 39.48 -11.82 11.00
CA GLU A 438 39.24 -10.60 10.24
C GLU A 438 37.87 -10.00 10.60
N ASP A 439 36.81 -10.81 10.64
CA ASP A 439 35.47 -10.35 11.06
C ASP A 439 35.52 -9.73 12.46
N LEU A 440 36.19 -10.39 13.40
CA LEU A 440 36.30 -9.91 14.78
C LEU A 440 37.10 -8.60 14.88
N ARG A 441 38.21 -8.50 14.14
CA ARG A 441 39.13 -7.37 14.23
C ARG A 441 38.69 -6.15 13.40
N ILE A 442 38.17 -6.38 12.20
CA ILE A 442 37.83 -5.34 11.21
C ILE A 442 36.35 -4.94 11.32
N LEU A 443 35.45 -5.86 11.65
CA LEU A 443 34.01 -5.57 11.71
C LEU A 443 33.54 -5.35 13.16
N ILE A 444 33.58 -6.39 13.98
CA ILE A 444 32.95 -6.38 15.31
C ILE A 444 33.65 -5.42 16.27
N THR A 445 34.98 -5.46 16.34
CA THR A 445 35.74 -4.62 17.30
C THR A 445 35.54 -3.13 17.04
N PRO A 446 35.60 -2.61 15.80
CA PRO A 446 35.30 -1.21 15.53
C PRO A 446 33.84 -0.82 15.83
N MET A 447 32.87 -1.66 15.47
CA MET A 447 31.46 -1.41 15.79
C MET A 447 31.24 -1.28 17.30
N ALA A 448 31.78 -2.22 18.08
CA ALA A 448 31.65 -2.22 19.54
C ALA A 448 32.35 -1.03 20.20
N LYS A 449 33.47 -0.54 19.65
CA LYS A 449 34.22 0.58 20.23
C LYS A 449 33.67 1.95 19.85
N ASN A 450 33.25 2.10 18.60
CA ASN A 450 32.93 3.41 18.01
C ASN A 450 31.43 3.65 17.87
N GLY A 451 30.59 2.61 18.00
CA GLY A 451 29.15 2.71 17.75
C GLY A 451 28.80 2.96 16.28
N MET A 452 29.73 2.66 15.36
CA MET A 452 29.58 2.87 13.92
C MET A 452 30.17 1.70 13.16
N GLU A 453 29.58 1.39 11.99
CA GLU A 453 30.15 0.41 11.07
C GLU A 453 31.57 0.83 10.62
N PRO A 454 32.47 -0.13 10.34
CA PRO A 454 33.80 0.18 9.88
C PRO A 454 33.78 0.79 8.47
N LEU A 455 34.62 1.81 8.24
CA LEU A 455 34.82 2.38 6.91
C LEU A 455 35.97 1.69 6.18
N GLY A 456 35.70 1.26 4.94
CA GLY A 456 36.67 0.70 4.01
C GLY A 456 36.91 1.60 2.79
N SER A 457 37.81 1.17 1.90
CA SER A 457 38.03 1.81 0.59
C SER A 457 38.44 0.76 -0.44
N MET A 458 38.48 1.14 -1.72
CA MET A 458 38.62 0.25 -2.89
C MET A 458 37.37 -0.60 -3.17
N GLY A 459 37.30 -1.16 -4.37
CA GLY A 459 36.23 -2.10 -4.76
C GLY A 459 36.48 -3.50 -4.23
N SER A 460 35.42 -4.30 -4.13
CA SER A 460 35.53 -5.73 -3.79
C SER A 460 36.17 -6.51 -4.95
N ASP A 461 37.35 -7.09 -4.71
CA ASP A 461 38.07 -7.95 -5.65
C ASP A 461 37.85 -9.46 -5.37
N SER A 462 37.09 -9.80 -4.33
CA SER A 462 36.71 -11.18 -4.02
C SER A 462 35.69 -11.73 -5.04
N PRO A 463 35.76 -13.03 -5.39
CA PRO A 463 34.72 -13.67 -6.17
C PRO A 463 33.34 -13.50 -5.53
N ILE A 464 32.29 -13.38 -6.36
CA ILE A 464 30.91 -13.47 -5.87
C ILE A 464 30.71 -14.80 -5.13
N ALA A 465 29.79 -14.84 -4.16
CA ALA A 465 29.64 -15.97 -3.25
C ALA A 465 29.52 -17.33 -3.98
N ALA A 466 28.76 -17.36 -5.09
CA ALA A 466 28.55 -18.55 -5.90
C ALA A 466 29.82 -19.10 -6.60
N LEU A 467 30.87 -18.29 -6.76
CA LEU A 467 32.15 -18.67 -7.38
C LEU A 467 33.28 -18.79 -6.35
N SER A 468 32.99 -18.59 -5.06
CA SER A 468 34.00 -18.65 -4.03
C SER A 468 34.45 -20.08 -3.77
N GLU A 469 35.75 -20.31 -3.69
CA GLU A 469 36.32 -21.59 -3.24
C GLU A 469 36.26 -21.74 -1.70
N LYS A 470 35.90 -20.67 -0.98
CA LYS A 470 35.75 -20.65 0.48
C LYS A 470 34.27 -20.75 0.87
N PRO A 471 33.93 -21.33 2.05
CA PRO A 471 32.59 -21.25 2.59
C PRO A 471 32.12 -19.79 2.72
N ARG A 472 30.91 -19.50 2.26
CA ARG A 472 30.26 -18.19 2.34
C ARG A 472 28.96 -18.30 3.11
N LEU A 473 28.55 -17.22 3.76
CA LEU A 473 27.27 -17.18 4.44
C LEU A 473 26.14 -17.04 3.42
N ILE A 474 24.93 -17.46 3.79
CA ILE A 474 23.77 -17.30 2.91
C ILE A 474 23.48 -15.82 2.59
N PHE A 475 23.81 -14.90 3.51
CA PHE A 475 23.67 -13.46 3.31
C PHE A 475 24.45 -12.96 2.08
N ASP A 476 25.63 -13.52 1.80
CA ASP A 476 26.50 -13.11 0.69
C ASP A 476 25.91 -13.37 -0.71
N TYR A 477 24.81 -14.13 -0.79
CA TYR A 477 24.11 -14.42 -2.04
C TYR A 477 23.05 -13.38 -2.38
N PHE A 478 22.82 -12.41 -1.49
CA PHE A 478 21.84 -11.35 -1.66
C PHE A 478 22.55 -10.00 -1.80
N SER A 479 22.10 -9.21 -2.77
CA SER A 479 22.56 -7.83 -2.96
C SER A 479 21.48 -6.86 -2.50
N GLN A 480 21.86 -5.81 -1.78
CA GLN A 480 20.94 -4.71 -1.47
C GLN A 480 20.52 -4.02 -2.75
N LEU A 481 19.21 -3.85 -2.90
CA LEU A 481 18.66 -2.99 -3.94
C LEU A 481 18.82 -1.53 -3.49
N PHE A 482 19.04 -0.65 -4.45
CA PHE A 482 19.08 0.78 -4.22
C PHE A 482 18.27 1.50 -5.29
N ALA A 483 17.75 2.66 -4.92
CA ALA A 483 16.98 3.50 -5.80
C ALA A 483 17.90 4.27 -6.77
N GLN A 484 17.54 4.29 -8.05
CA GLN A 484 18.26 5.04 -9.07
C GLN A 484 17.27 5.66 -10.04
N VAL A 485 17.31 6.99 -10.19
CA VAL A 485 16.47 7.81 -11.08
C VAL A 485 14.98 7.82 -10.71
N THR A 486 14.34 6.66 -10.53
CA THR A 486 12.88 6.54 -10.36
C THR A 486 12.39 7.15 -9.04
N ASN A 487 13.14 6.92 -7.95
CA ASN A 487 12.98 7.59 -6.67
C ASN A 487 14.34 7.99 -6.06
N PRO A 488 14.43 9.09 -5.27
CA PRO A 488 15.64 9.48 -4.59
C PRO A 488 15.88 8.64 -3.32
N PRO A 489 17.15 8.37 -2.93
CA PRO A 489 17.47 7.89 -1.60
C PRO A 489 17.27 9.01 -0.55
N LEU A 490 17.09 8.61 0.70
CA LEU A 490 17.00 9.52 1.85
C LEU A 490 18.35 9.67 2.54
N ASP A 491 18.60 10.85 3.13
CA ASP A 491 19.77 11.07 3.99
C ASP A 491 19.42 10.67 5.42
N ALA A 492 19.75 9.43 5.80
CA ALA A 492 19.40 8.87 7.11
C ALA A 492 19.96 9.67 8.32
N ILE A 493 20.94 10.55 8.12
CA ILE A 493 21.54 11.38 9.18
C ILE A 493 20.87 12.75 9.23
N ARG A 494 20.70 13.41 8.08
CA ARG A 494 20.14 14.77 8.03
C ARG A 494 18.61 14.79 8.09
N GLU A 495 17.98 13.70 7.68
CA GLU A 495 16.53 13.51 7.61
C GLU A 495 16.09 12.45 8.64
N GLU A 496 16.82 12.28 9.75
CA GLU A 496 16.47 11.32 10.82
C GLU A 496 15.05 11.55 11.40
N LEU A 497 14.57 12.80 11.40
CA LEU A 497 13.24 13.13 11.93
C LEU A 497 12.07 12.46 11.17
N VAL A 498 12.28 12.03 9.93
CA VAL A 498 11.27 11.39 9.07
C VAL A 498 11.44 9.87 8.97
N THR A 499 12.50 9.32 9.57
CA THR A 499 12.77 7.89 9.63
C THR A 499 12.45 7.33 11.02
N SER A 500 12.18 6.03 11.05
CA SER A 500 12.05 5.26 12.29
C SER A 500 12.51 3.84 12.08
N LEU A 501 13.09 3.27 13.12
CA LEU A 501 13.42 1.84 13.24
C LEU A 501 12.56 1.16 14.32
N GLY A 502 11.67 1.90 14.96
CA GLY A 502 10.72 1.36 15.92
C GLY A 502 9.68 0.48 15.23
N GLY A 503 9.14 -0.47 15.97
CA GLY A 503 8.12 -1.38 15.49
C GLY A 503 7.36 -2.05 16.61
N SER A 504 6.50 -2.99 16.25
CA SER A 504 5.79 -3.83 17.19
C SER A 504 5.81 -5.30 16.77
N ILE A 505 5.77 -6.19 17.76
CA ILE A 505 5.66 -7.63 17.56
C ILE A 505 4.46 -8.16 18.33
N GLY A 506 3.66 -9.01 17.68
CA GLY A 506 2.46 -9.60 18.26
C GLY A 506 1.40 -9.86 17.20
N PRO A 507 0.20 -10.29 17.63
CA PRO A 507 -0.91 -10.53 16.72
C PRO A 507 -1.45 -9.21 16.14
N GLU A 508 -1.84 -9.26 14.88
CA GLU A 508 -2.67 -8.25 14.22
C GLU A 508 -4.15 -8.65 14.29
N HIS A 509 -5.04 -7.68 14.10
CA HIS A 509 -6.49 -7.85 14.13
C HIS A 509 -7.14 -7.44 12.80
N ASN A 510 -8.46 -7.55 12.69
CA ASN A 510 -9.20 -7.17 11.49
C ASN A 510 -8.93 -5.71 11.10
N LEU A 511 -8.36 -5.52 9.90
CA LEU A 511 -8.03 -4.20 9.38
C LEU A 511 -9.26 -3.30 9.19
N LEU A 512 -10.44 -3.87 8.91
CA LEU A 512 -11.66 -3.11 8.61
C LEU A 512 -12.47 -2.71 9.84
N ASP A 513 -12.23 -3.37 10.98
CA ASP A 513 -12.92 -3.11 12.23
C ASP A 513 -11.91 -3.08 13.39
N PRO A 514 -11.10 -2.02 13.49
CA PRO A 514 -10.06 -1.94 14.51
C PRO A 514 -10.65 -1.57 15.87
N GLY A 515 -10.08 -2.13 16.93
CA GLY A 515 -10.48 -1.86 18.32
C GLY A 515 -9.30 -1.90 19.30
N PRO A 516 -9.56 -1.89 20.61
CA PRO A 516 -8.51 -1.95 21.64
C PRO A 516 -7.57 -3.14 21.45
N GLU A 517 -8.12 -4.29 21.06
CA GLU A 517 -7.38 -5.54 20.81
C GLU A 517 -6.30 -5.38 19.74
N SER A 518 -6.52 -4.48 18.77
CA SER A 518 -5.64 -4.30 17.62
C SER A 518 -4.26 -3.73 17.95
N CYS A 519 -4.04 -3.27 19.19
CA CYS A 519 -2.76 -2.76 19.65
C CYS A 519 -2.15 -3.59 20.80
N ARG A 520 -2.62 -4.82 21.03
CA ARG A 520 -2.06 -5.75 22.03
C ARG A 520 -0.78 -6.40 21.54
N GLN A 521 0.28 -5.60 21.49
CA GLN A 521 1.57 -5.94 20.91
C GLN A 521 2.71 -5.45 21.81
N ILE A 522 3.91 -6.03 21.66
CA ILE A 522 5.12 -5.52 22.29
C ILE A 522 5.74 -4.46 21.39
N SER A 523 5.89 -3.24 21.89
CA SER A 523 6.60 -2.17 21.19
C SER A 523 8.11 -2.27 21.40
N LEU A 524 8.84 -2.16 20.29
CA LEU A 524 10.28 -2.17 20.19
C LEU A 524 10.76 -0.80 19.71
N ALA A 525 11.76 -0.22 20.37
CA ALA A 525 12.39 1.03 19.92
C ALA A 525 13.38 0.80 18.76
N PHE A 526 13.90 -0.42 18.64
CA PHE A 526 14.90 -0.81 17.67
C PHE A 526 14.73 -2.31 17.36
N PRO A 527 14.99 -2.80 16.13
CA PRO A 527 14.75 -4.19 15.76
C PRO A 527 15.83 -5.15 16.30
N VAL A 528 17.00 -4.63 16.71
CA VAL A 528 18.05 -5.43 17.35
C VAL A 528 17.89 -5.31 18.86
N ILE A 529 17.70 -6.46 19.49
CA ILE A 529 17.54 -6.58 20.94
C ILE A 529 18.72 -7.33 21.55
N ASP A 530 19.00 -7.08 22.83
CA ASP A 530 20.02 -7.82 23.56
C ASP A 530 19.50 -9.12 24.21
N ASN A 531 20.38 -9.85 24.90
CA ASN A 531 20.00 -11.12 25.54
C ASN A 531 19.05 -10.92 26.75
N ASP A 532 19.12 -9.78 27.43
CA ASP A 532 18.23 -9.48 28.56
C ASP A 532 16.82 -9.21 28.03
N GLU A 533 16.71 -8.41 26.97
CA GLU A 533 15.48 -8.13 26.24
C GLU A 533 14.86 -9.39 25.63
N LEU A 534 15.66 -10.25 25.01
CA LEU A 534 15.16 -11.53 24.48
C LEU A 534 14.61 -12.42 25.60
N ALA A 535 15.27 -12.47 26.77
CA ALA A 535 14.77 -13.24 27.92
C ALA A 535 13.42 -12.70 28.42
N LYS A 536 13.19 -11.37 28.36
CA LYS A 536 11.88 -10.77 28.67
C LYS A 536 10.79 -11.25 27.71
N ILE A 537 11.10 -11.33 26.41
CA ILE A 537 10.14 -11.78 25.37
C ILE A 537 9.81 -13.27 25.57
N ILE A 538 10.82 -14.12 25.75
CA ILE A 538 10.63 -15.57 25.93
C ILE A 538 9.76 -15.86 27.16
N HIS A 539 9.92 -15.09 28.22
CA HIS A 539 9.19 -15.27 29.49
C HIS A 539 8.15 -14.18 29.74
N VAL A 540 7.61 -13.57 28.69
CA VAL A 540 6.68 -12.43 28.82
C VAL A 540 5.44 -12.83 29.60
N ASN A 541 4.90 -14.03 29.37
CA ASN A 541 3.67 -14.51 29.98
C ASN A 541 3.88 -15.53 31.12
N VAL A 542 5.10 -15.67 31.66
CA VAL A 542 5.38 -16.67 32.72
C VAL A 542 4.54 -16.45 33.99
N ASP A 543 4.17 -15.20 34.26
CA ASP A 543 3.34 -14.81 35.42
C ASP A 543 1.83 -14.81 35.09
N GLY A 544 1.45 -15.14 33.85
CA GLY A 544 0.05 -15.17 33.38
C GLY A 544 -0.57 -13.79 33.09
N GLU A 545 0.23 -12.72 33.14
CA GLU A 545 -0.23 -11.34 32.94
C GLU A 545 -0.49 -10.99 31.47
N TYR A 546 0.13 -11.69 30.52
CA TYR A 546 0.12 -11.36 29.09
C TYR A 546 -0.24 -12.58 28.21
N PRO A 547 -1.43 -13.18 28.38
CA PRO A 547 -1.81 -14.42 27.68
C PRO A 547 -1.77 -14.32 26.15
N GLU A 548 -1.97 -13.11 25.61
CA GLU A 548 -1.95 -12.84 24.17
C GLU A 548 -0.56 -12.58 23.60
N LEU A 549 0.47 -12.72 24.43
CA LEU A 549 1.87 -12.60 24.05
C LEU A 549 2.65 -13.90 24.32
N GLU A 550 1.97 -15.04 24.50
CA GLU A 550 2.61 -16.33 24.75
C GLU A 550 3.69 -16.64 23.69
N ALA A 551 4.88 -16.96 24.17
CA ALA A 551 6.06 -17.16 23.36
C ALA A 551 6.38 -18.66 23.18
N TYR A 552 6.76 -19.06 21.97
CA TYR A 552 7.25 -20.39 21.67
C TYR A 552 8.63 -20.33 21.02
N VAL A 553 9.59 -21.06 21.60
CA VAL A 553 10.97 -21.12 21.12
C VAL A 553 11.16 -22.35 20.23
N VAL A 554 11.41 -22.10 18.95
CA VAL A 554 11.70 -23.12 17.95
C VAL A 554 13.19 -23.43 17.96
N ARG A 555 13.53 -24.71 18.08
CA ARG A 555 14.91 -25.19 17.96
C ARG A 555 15.31 -25.32 16.49
N GLY A 556 15.98 -24.30 15.97
CA GLY A 556 16.52 -24.19 14.60
C GLY A 556 17.79 -25.00 14.36
N LEU A 557 17.85 -26.24 14.84
CA LEU A 557 18.99 -27.14 14.68
C LEU A 557 18.59 -28.37 13.85
N PHE A 558 19.52 -28.90 13.06
CA PHE A 558 19.33 -30.12 12.27
C PHE A 558 20.48 -31.12 12.46
N PRO A 559 20.21 -32.44 12.39
CA PRO A 559 21.25 -33.46 12.54
C PRO A 559 22.30 -33.39 11.42
N VAL A 560 23.58 -33.42 11.79
CA VAL A 560 24.71 -33.44 10.82
C VAL A 560 24.87 -34.81 10.14
N ASN A 561 24.38 -35.86 10.79
CA ASN A 561 24.45 -37.23 10.31
C ASN A 561 23.21 -37.56 9.47
N GLY A 562 23.39 -37.93 8.20
CA GLY A 562 22.26 -38.27 7.33
C GLY A 562 22.61 -38.49 5.86
N ASP A 563 21.58 -38.64 5.04
CA ASP A 563 21.64 -38.86 3.58
C ASP A 563 21.72 -37.56 2.75
N GLY A 564 21.95 -36.42 3.41
CA GLY A 564 21.92 -35.08 2.82
C GLY A 564 20.54 -34.41 2.81
N ASN A 565 19.47 -35.10 3.24
CA ASN A 565 18.11 -34.53 3.30
C ASN A 565 17.73 -33.99 4.69
N ALA A 566 18.58 -34.18 5.71
CA ALA A 566 18.28 -33.82 7.11
C ALA A 566 17.82 -32.36 7.28
N LEU A 567 18.50 -31.40 6.64
CA LEU A 567 18.12 -29.98 6.68
C LEU A 567 16.71 -29.75 6.11
N ARG A 568 16.40 -30.37 4.96
CA ARG A 568 15.08 -30.23 4.31
C ARG A 568 13.99 -30.79 5.22
N ILE A 569 14.20 -32.00 5.74
CA ILE A 569 13.25 -32.68 6.63
C ILE A 569 13.01 -31.80 7.87
N ARG A 570 14.07 -31.30 8.51
CA ARG A 570 13.93 -30.46 9.69
C ARG A 570 13.20 -29.15 9.40
N LEU A 571 13.42 -28.52 8.25
CA LEU A 571 12.66 -27.33 7.86
C LEU A 571 11.16 -27.62 7.70
N ASP A 572 10.78 -28.79 7.17
CA ASP A 572 9.38 -29.18 7.04
C ASP A 572 8.76 -29.52 8.41
N GLU A 573 9.53 -30.13 9.32
CA GLU A 573 9.12 -30.34 10.72
C GLU A 573 8.91 -29.00 11.44
N ILE A 574 9.83 -28.05 11.29
CA ILE A 574 9.73 -26.73 11.92
C ILE A 574 8.48 -25.98 11.43
N LYS A 575 8.18 -26.01 10.12
CA LYS A 575 6.96 -25.40 9.59
C LYS A 575 5.72 -25.93 10.30
N LYS A 576 5.63 -27.25 10.47
CA LYS A 576 4.52 -27.89 11.19
C LYS A 576 4.52 -27.54 12.68
N GLU A 577 5.68 -27.61 13.34
CA GLU A 577 5.87 -27.26 14.74
C GLU A 577 5.37 -25.84 15.04
N VAL A 578 5.72 -24.87 14.18
CA VAL A 578 5.25 -23.49 14.30
C VAL A 578 3.74 -23.40 14.10
N SER A 579 3.16 -24.04 13.08
CA SER A 579 1.71 -24.05 12.88
C SER A 579 0.97 -24.64 14.08
N ASP A 580 1.48 -25.73 14.66
CA ASP A 580 0.93 -26.38 15.85
C ASP A 580 1.07 -25.45 17.08
N ALA A 581 2.19 -24.76 17.26
CA ALA A 581 2.38 -23.79 18.34
C ALA A 581 1.38 -22.63 18.26
N ILE A 582 1.15 -22.08 17.06
CA ILE A 582 0.14 -21.03 16.83
C ILE A 582 -1.26 -21.54 17.15
N ALA A 583 -1.60 -22.75 16.72
CA ALA A 583 -2.90 -23.36 17.03
C ALA A 583 -3.10 -23.58 18.55
N ASN A 584 -2.01 -23.77 19.29
CA ASN A 584 -2.01 -23.91 20.75
C ASN A 584 -1.94 -22.57 21.50
N GLY A 585 -1.98 -21.43 20.80
CA GLY A 585 -2.06 -20.10 21.40
C GLY A 585 -0.74 -19.34 21.50
N ALA A 586 0.33 -19.77 20.82
CA ALA A 586 1.54 -18.98 20.70
C ALA A 586 1.33 -17.77 19.79
N HIS A 587 1.69 -16.58 20.28
CA HIS A 587 1.59 -15.30 19.58
C HIS A 587 2.97 -14.70 19.26
N LEU A 588 4.04 -15.25 19.83
CA LEU A 588 5.42 -14.89 19.52
C LEU A 588 6.20 -16.16 19.21
N ILE A 589 6.88 -16.20 18.07
CA ILE A 589 7.72 -17.34 17.66
C ILE A 589 9.17 -16.88 17.66
N ILE A 590 9.98 -17.51 18.52
CA ILE A 590 11.42 -17.26 18.60
C ILE A 590 12.11 -18.35 17.78
N LEU A 591 12.72 -17.97 16.66
CA LEU A 591 13.52 -18.86 15.82
C LEU A 591 14.95 -18.83 16.34
N SER A 592 15.38 -19.90 17.02
CA SER A 592 16.68 -19.95 17.69
C SER A 592 17.63 -20.95 17.04
N ASP A 593 18.81 -20.49 16.62
CA ASP A 593 19.92 -21.34 16.20
C ASP A 593 20.89 -21.69 17.34
N ARG A 594 20.50 -21.36 18.58
CA ARG A 594 21.30 -21.60 19.79
C ARG A 594 21.46 -23.09 20.07
N ASP A 595 22.51 -23.41 20.83
CA ASP A 595 22.80 -24.74 21.37
C ASP A 595 23.11 -25.84 20.34
N GLY A 596 23.59 -25.45 19.16
CA GLY A 596 24.26 -26.36 18.23
C GLY A 596 25.48 -27.05 18.88
N ASP A 597 25.66 -28.33 18.55
CA ASP A 597 26.69 -29.20 19.10
C ASP A 597 27.35 -30.10 18.03
N ALA A 598 27.89 -31.25 18.44
CA ALA A 598 28.58 -32.18 17.53
C ALA A 598 27.62 -33.02 16.67
N GLU A 599 26.37 -33.18 17.10
CA GLU A 599 25.33 -33.97 16.42
C GLU A 599 24.33 -33.07 15.69
N ASP A 600 24.05 -31.90 16.24
CA ASP A 600 23.05 -30.94 15.74
C ASP A 600 23.72 -29.63 15.29
N ALA A 601 23.65 -29.32 13.99
CA ALA A 601 24.16 -28.07 13.43
C ALA A 601 23.07 -26.98 13.35
N PRO A 602 23.42 -25.69 13.47
CA PRO A 602 22.48 -24.60 13.31
C PRO A 602 22.02 -24.46 11.86
N ILE A 603 20.72 -24.26 11.66
CA ILE A 603 20.16 -23.84 10.37
C ILE A 603 20.52 -22.36 10.17
N PRO A 604 21.05 -21.96 8.99
CA PRO A 604 21.31 -20.54 8.72
C PRO A 604 20.08 -19.67 8.99
N SER A 605 20.25 -18.60 9.76
CA SER A 605 19.12 -17.86 10.35
C SER A 605 18.20 -17.26 9.29
N LEU A 606 18.75 -16.74 8.19
CA LEU A 606 17.97 -16.22 7.06
C LEU A 606 17.15 -17.31 6.36
N LEU A 607 17.70 -18.52 6.24
CA LEU A 607 16.97 -19.65 5.65
C LEU A 607 15.83 -20.11 6.55
N LEU A 608 16.08 -20.21 7.86
CA LEU A 608 15.07 -20.57 8.84
C LEU A 608 13.92 -19.56 8.86
N THR A 609 14.27 -18.27 8.94
CA THR A 609 13.32 -17.15 8.97
C THR A 609 12.48 -17.11 7.71
N SER A 610 13.09 -17.16 6.52
CA SER A 610 12.37 -17.14 5.25
C SER A 610 11.46 -18.37 5.06
N ALA A 611 11.91 -19.56 5.47
CA ALA A 611 11.11 -20.78 5.39
C ALA A 611 9.84 -20.70 6.23
N VAL A 612 9.95 -20.22 7.48
CA VAL A 612 8.82 -20.03 8.40
C VAL A 612 7.93 -18.88 7.94
N HIS A 613 8.51 -17.71 7.65
CA HIS A 613 7.77 -16.53 7.22
C HIS A 613 6.87 -16.83 6.00
N HIS A 614 7.43 -17.42 4.94
CA HIS A 614 6.65 -17.73 3.75
C HIS A 614 5.68 -18.91 3.94
N HIS A 615 5.97 -19.83 4.87
CA HIS A 615 5.00 -20.86 5.25
C HIS A 615 3.77 -20.25 5.89
N LEU A 616 3.95 -19.35 6.85
CA LEU A 616 2.86 -18.65 7.53
C LEU A 616 2.06 -17.74 6.59
N ILE A 617 2.69 -17.12 5.58
CA ILE A 617 1.96 -16.38 4.55
C ILE A 617 1.06 -17.31 3.74
N ARG A 618 1.56 -18.48 3.33
CA ARG A 618 0.77 -19.46 2.55
C ARG A 618 -0.38 -20.04 3.37
N GLU A 619 -0.15 -20.28 4.67
CA GLU A 619 -1.18 -20.75 5.60
C GLU A 619 -2.08 -19.64 6.14
N LYS A 620 -1.87 -18.38 5.73
CA LYS A 620 -2.71 -17.26 6.16
C LYS A 620 -2.68 -17.02 7.69
N THR A 621 -1.57 -17.41 8.34
CA THR A 621 -1.35 -17.33 9.80
C THR A 621 -0.26 -16.34 10.20
N ARG A 622 0.46 -15.72 9.23
CA ARG A 622 1.57 -14.79 9.50
C ARG A 622 1.17 -13.60 10.38
N THR A 623 -0.04 -13.08 10.23
CA THR A 623 -0.57 -11.95 11.01
C THR A 623 -0.92 -12.32 12.46
N LYS A 624 -0.97 -13.62 12.80
CA LYS A 624 -1.29 -14.06 14.17
C LYS A 624 -0.10 -14.02 15.12
N VAL A 625 1.11 -13.81 14.61
CA VAL A 625 2.34 -13.92 15.41
C VAL A 625 3.37 -12.83 15.12
N GLY A 626 4.14 -12.46 16.14
CA GLY A 626 5.46 -11.85 15.99
C GLY A 626 6.53 -12.91 15.71
N LEU A 627 7.51 -12.61 14.84
CA LEU A 627 8.69 -13.44 14.65
C LEU A 627 9.90 -12.73 15.25
N VAL A 628 10.66 -13.42 16.09
CA VAL A 628 11.93 -12.95 16.66
C VAL A 628 13.00 -13.95 16.29
N VAL A 629 14.15 -13.48 15.83
CA VAL A 629 15.25 -14.33 15.38
C VAL A 629 16.40 -14.24 16.37
N GLU A 630 16.72 -15.35 17.02
CA GLU A 630 17.93 -15.51 17.81
C GLU A 630 18.99 -16.21 16.95
N ALA A 631 19.97 -15.44 16.48
CA ALA A 631 20.92 -15.87 15.47
C ALA A 631 22.39 -15.71 15.90
N GLY A 632 23.19 -16.75 15.70
CA GLY A 632 24.63 -16.74 15.89
C GLY A 632 25.43 -16.30 14.66
N ASP A 633 24.88 -16.41 13.45
CA ASP A 633 25.54 -16.06 12.18
C ASP A 633 25.45 -14.56 11.80
N VAL A 634 24.62 -13.79 12.48
CA VAL A 634 24.44 -12.34 12.27
C VAL A 634 25.58 -11.55 12.90
N ARG A 635 26.24 -10.70 12.10
CA ARG A 635 27.39 -9.89 12.55
C ARG A 635 27.58 -8.57 11.80
N GLU A 636 26.80 -8.31 10.76
CA GLU A 636 26.90 -7.11 9.93
C GLU A 636 25.54 -6.45 9.78
N VAL A 637 25.51 -5.15 9.47
CA VAL A 637 24.29 -4.40 9.18
C VAL A 637 23.51 -5.06 8.04
N HIS A 638 24.21 -5.58 7.02
CA HIS A 638 23.62 -6.31 5.92
C HIS A 638 22.86 -7.57 6.36
N HIS A 639 23.37 -8.30 7.35
CA HIS A 639 22.73 -9.51 7.86
C HIS A 639 21.42 -9.17 8.58
N VAL A 640 21.43 -8.10 9.40
CA VAL A 640 20.24 -7.60 10.09
C VAL A 640 19.18 -7.12 9.09
N ALA A 641 19.59 -6.45 8.00
CA ALA A 641 18.66 -5.93 7.00
C ALA A 641 17.99 -7.01 6.12
N LEU A 642 18.57 -8.22 6.04
CA LEU A 642 18.01 -9.34 5.28
C LEU A 642 17.02 -10.19 6.08
N LEU A 643 17.18 -10.23 7.40
CA LEU A 643 16.25 -10.88 8.33
C LEU A 643 14.95 -10.09 8.43
#